data_AF-A0A8H3FQB5-F1
#
_entry.id   AF-A0A8H3FQB5-F1
#
_cell.length_a   1.000
_cell.length_b   1.000
_cell.length_c   1.000
_cell.angle_alpha   90.00
_cell.angle_beta   90.00
_cell.angle_gamma   90.00
#
_symmetry.space_group_name_H-M   'P 1'
#
loop_
_entity.id
_entity.type
_entity.pdbx_description
1 polymer ?
#
loop_
_entity_poly.entity_id
_entity_poly.type
_entity_poly.pdbx_seq_one_letter_code
_entity_poly.pdbx_strand_id
1 'polypeptide(L)'
;MAHRLSKLLGHLSPFPSDSYTHRHNIHQLSPTFFLPRAAEIEPDALAIYHLTSNQKILRRTYQEAADRARGLAYYIKKQGWKKVGILCPNTPAFLESIFAIAAAGAVNVAVNYRLKTDDIAYIFDHSDAEAIIVDAAFLKLLDGYRKTHPKVPIIVDTDTDAIEGELSGEFDQAVLQGLRVDKEQGSQGWAGLEAQCANEEDVIALAYTSGTTGRPKGVEFTHRGSYLAALANVAESGLSYDVGRCSYLWTLPMFHAMGWTFPWAVTAVRGTHYCLRTIDYPTIWRLLKEEGITHFNAAPTVNTLLCADKNAAKLPNPVRVTVAASPPTAHLFETMMDLNLFPVHVYGLTETYGPITKGYHMPEWEDMPKSEKYKRMARQGHGFLTSLPARVIKTGVSDGTIEDVHKNGKDIGEIVVVGNICTRGYYKDAAATRKLYSGGVLHTGDLAVWHEDGAVQILDRAKDIIISGGENISSVALESMLVTHPDILEAAVVAVSDSRWGERPKAYITVRSSKSITGEDVIKWAKEESDISGFMIPREVEIVEELPKTSTGKVKKNVLREWAKGGKHDLEHHCQEISRLLEDCDPIQQESWIRHLQTGQRNTSDLLNLKTTLPANHTIPCRICSTITSLSSIPDLHRTTELEENNTMYSTYLTPIQSIEESELSSSPSTPGPLNEDGEDFFLVQHNESPLSSREGSQQPIAIRTRPKYPIDSLPSELLIAILGKLSSPQELLNCMLVSRAWAMCAVDLLWHRPLFTTQERLQNIGQSINKPSAYWNYADMIRRLNLSNLTEKVSDGTLLSFVSCKRIERLTLTGCKDLTDQGVKMLVEGNRNLLALDVTSVQNLTDVTIEALARNCHRLQGLNVTGCGTITDVSLVLLAESCKYLKRLKLNKCVLTTDVAIDAFARKCPQLLEIDLHGCEMVTDASVSTLMRCLMQPKSYLRELRLASCSLLTDACFAFLPPDLRCDTLRILDLTACANLTDYAVEKIVDAAPRLRILVLAKCVELTDRAIHSISRLGKNLHDIHLGRCHKITDDALRELVKHCQRIRYIDLAGCTLVTDISVRLLANLPKLRRIGLVKCQNITDQSIQALANPTGHPDPRFARVTSSLERVHLSYCTNITIKGIHSLLNSCPKLTHLSLTGIAEFFQRDDVTEFCREAPMEFNEEQRHVFCVFSGDGVNKLREHLNKLESNYTALVDDGSMDDEDDIEVGQNISGLLQNSVLNDNDLIDFDE
;
A
#
# COMPACT_ATOMS: atom_id res chain seq x y z
N MET A 1 32.45 25.62 18.37
CA MET A 1 31.58 25.51 17.17
C MET A 1 30.22 24.94 17.55
N ALA A 2 30.15 23.73 18.12
CA ALA A 2 28.93 23.09 18.62
C ALA A 2 28.03 23.97 19.52
N HIS A 3 28.61 24.69 20.49
CA HIS A 3 27.85 25.57 21.39
C HIS A 3 27.26 26.82 20.70
N ARG A 4 27.93 27.34 19.66
CA ARG A 4 27.40 28.47 18.85
C ARG A 4 26.35 28.00 17.85
N LEU A 5 26.51 26.78 17.31
CA LEU A 5 25.52 26.10 16.48
C LEU A 5 24.22 25.83 17.24
N SER A 6 24.33 25.32 18.47
CA SER A 6 23.19 25.11 19.37
C SER A 6 22.40 26.40 19.63
N LYS A 7 23.06 27.54 19.85
CA LYS A 7 22.38 28.85 20.00
C LYS A 7 21.68 29.31 18.72
N LEU A 8 22.28 29.09 17.56
CA LEU A 8 21.69 29.48 16.27
C LEU A 8 20.46 28.62 15.92
N LEU A 9 20.44 27.37 16.41
CA LEU A 9 19.34 26.42 16.27
C LEU A 9 18.21 26.64 17.28
N GLY A 10 18.51 27.27 18.43
CA GLY A 10 17.49 27.75 19.36
C GLY A 10 16.51 28.75 18.72
N HIS A 11 16.91 29.41 17.63
CA HIS A 11 16.04 30.30 16.84
C HIS A 11 15.19 29.57 15.77
N LEU A 12 15.46 28.28 15.52
CA LEU A 12 14.83 27.44 14.50
C LEU A 12 14.02 26.28 15.09
N SER A 13 14.15 26.03 16.40
CA SER A 13 13.45 24.98 17.15
C SER A 13 12.27 25.58 17.95
N PRO A 14 11.11 24.92 18.03
CA PRO A 14 9.85 25.55 18.47
C PRO A 14 9.67 25.71 20.00
N PHE A 15 10.72 25.75 20.82
CA PHE A 15 10.55 25.93 22.27
C PHE A 15 11.63 26.81 22.90
N PRO A 16 11.27 27.84 23.70
CA PRO A 16 12.23 28.47 24.60
C PRO A 16 12.52 27.45 25.69
N SER A 17 13.78 27.09 25.84
CA SER A 17 14.16 26.25 26.95
C SER A 17 15.12 27.03 27.84
N ASP A 18 14.57 27.51 28.95
CA ASP A 18 15.26 27.46 30.24
C ASP A 18 15.46 25.98 30.67
N SER A 19 15.71 25.05 29.73
CA SER A 19 15.88 23.64 30.07
C SER A 19 17.34 23.38 30.35
N TYR A 20 17.59 23.07 31.61
CA TYR A 20 18.68 22.21 32.01
C TYR A 20 18.61 20.89 31.21
N THR A 21 19.35 20.75 30.10
CA THR A 21 19.44 19.48 29.37
C THR A 21 20.47 18.57 30.03
N HIS A 22 20.06 17.84 31.05
CA HIS A 22 20.78 16.67 31.50
C HIS A 22 20.20 15.47 30.72
N ARG A 23 21.01 14.76 29.92
CA ARG A 23 20.55 13.54 29.22
C ARG A 23 20.69 12.28 30.06
N HIS A 24 21.15 12.38 31.31
CA HIS A 24 21.33 11.18 32.13
C HIS A 24 20.01 10.64 32.72
N ASN A 25 18.88 11.32 32.52
CA ASN A 25 17.56 10.81 32.92
C ASN A 25 16.90 9.92 31.83
N ILE A 26 17.54 9.72 30.67
CA ILE A 26 16.99 8.93 29.55
C ILE A 26 18.04 7.95 29.04
N HIS A 27 17.67 6.67 28.93
CA HIS A 27 18.38 5.67 28.12
C HIS A 27 17.43 5.17 27.01
N GLN A 28 17.98 4.73 25.88
CA GLN A 28 17.17 4.25 24.75
C GLN A 28 16.57 2.86 25.04
N LEU A 29 15.32 2.66 24.65
CA LEU A 29 14.61 1.40 24.85
C LEU A 29 14.97 0.39 23.76
N SER A 30 15.66 -0.68 24.13
CA SER A 30 15.96 -1.82 23.25
C SER A 30 15.83 -3.14 24.00
N PRO A 31 15.03 -4.10 23.52
CA PRO A 31 14.85 -5.37 24.21
C PRO A 31 16.10 -6.26 24.15
N THR A 32 17.06 -5.92 23.29
CA THR A 32 18.38 -6.57 23.21
C THR A 32 19.11 -6.54 24.55
N PHE A 33 18.93 -5.49 25.35
CA PHE A 33 19.56 -5.32 26.66
C PHE A 33 19.10 -6.38 27.70
N PHE A 34 17.96 -7.04 27.48
CA PHE A 34 17.45 -8.01 28.46
C PHE A 34 18.36 -9.23 28.63
N LEU A 35 19.02 -9.70 27.57
CA LEU A 35 19.93 -10.86 27.65
C LEU A 35 21.20 -10.60 28.47
N PRO A 36 21.99 -9.54 28.20
CA PRO A 36 23.15 -9.23 29.05
C PRO A 36 22.74 -8.95 30.50
N ARG A 37 21.61 -8.28 30.72
CA ARG A 37 21.08 -8.06 32.07
C ARG A 37 20.73 -9.37 32.77
N ALA A 38 20.10 -10.32 32.08
CA ALA A 38 19.75 -11.62 32.65
C ALA A 38 21.00 -12.40 33.06
N ALA A 39 22.03 -12.42 32.20
CA ALA A 39 23.32 -13.04 32.49
C ALA A 39 24.08 -12.36 33.63
N GLU A 40 23.99 -11.04 33.78
CA GLU A 40 24.61 -10.31 34.89
C GLU A 40 23.95 -10.64 36.24
N ILE A 41 22.62 -10.82 36.26
CA ILE A 41 21.85 -11.06 37.49
C ILE A 41 21.94 -12.53 37.95
N GLU A 42 21.76 -13.48 37.03
CA GLU A 42 21.75 -14.91 37.32
C GLU A 42 22.51 -15.69 36.21
N PRO A 43 23.85 -15.61 36.17
CA PRO A 43 24.65 -16.18 35.08
C PRO A 43 24.45 -17.69 34.92
N ASP A 44 24.34 -18.43 36.04
CA ASP A 44 24.24 -19.89 36.06
C ASP A 44 22.79 -20.40 35.94
N ALA A 45 21.80 -19.50 35.89
CA ALA A 45 20.41 -19.91 35.72
C ALA A 45 20.20 -20.51 34.32
N LEU A 46 19.38 -21.56 34.25
CA LEU A 46 19.04 -22.22 32.99
C LEU A 46 18.23 -21.28 32.10
N ALA A 47 18.82 -20.88 30.96
CA ALA A 47 18.17 -20.03 29.96
C ALA A 47 17.49 -20.85 28.88
N ILE A 48 18.10 -21.94 28.42
CA ILE A 48 17.61 -22.72 27.27
C ILE A 48 17.65 -24.21 27.61
N TYR A 49 16.56 -24.90 27.31
CA TYR A 49 16.46 -26.36 27.26
C TYR A 49 16.06 -26.76 25.84
N HIS A 50 16.73 -27.74 25.24
CA HIS A 50 16.41 -28.21 23.91
C HIS A 50 16.76 -29.70 23.70
N LEU A 51 15.89 -30.45 23.03
CA LEU A 51 16.24 -31.76 22.47
C LEU A 51 16.71 -31.54 21.03
N THR A 52 18.02 -31.67 20.84
CA THR A 52 18.72 -31.44 19.57
C THR A 52 18.39 -32.52 18.52
N SER A 53 18.70 -32.23 17.26
CA SER A 53 18.50 -33.16 16.13
C SER A 53 19.19 -34.52 16.33
N ASN A 54 20.35 -34.56 17.01
CA ASN A 54 21.10 -35.77 17.34
C ASN A 54 20.59 -36.51 18.60
N GLN A 55 19.39 -36.14 19.10
CA GLN A 55 18.72 -36.72 20.27
C GLN A 55 19.44 -36.50 21.60
N LYS A 56 20.25 -35.44 21.73
CA LYS A 56 20.86 -35.02 23.00
C LYS A 56 20.10 -33.85 23.62
N ILE A 57 19.98 -33.87 24.94
CA ILE A 57 19.40 -32.76 25.69
C ILE A 57 20.48 -31.71 25.91
N LEU A 58 20.33 -30.57 25.24
CA LEU A 58 21.12 -29.37 25.44
C LEU A 58 20.50 -28.53 26.56
N ARG A 59 21.35 -28.06 27.47
CA ARG A 59 21.02 -27.07 28.49
C ARG A 59 22.03 -25.95 28.41
N ARG A 60 21.58 -24.70 28.34
CA ARG A 60 22.45 -23.52 28.37
C ARG A 60 22.06 -22.58 29.48
N THR A 61 23.05 -22.13 30.24
CA THR A 61 22.87 -21.07 31.22
C THR A 61 22.67 -19.71 30.54
N TYR A 62 22.23 -18.70 31.28
CA TYR A 62 22.14 -17.34 30.76
C TYR A 62 23.48 -16.78 30.34
N GLN A 63 24.56 -17.09 31.07
CA GLN A 63 25.91 -16.71 30.69
C GLN A 63 26.32 -17.34 29.36
N GLU A 64 26.08 -18.65 29.18
CA GLU A 64 26.39 -19.35 27.93
C GLU A 64 25.58 -18.81 26.75
N ALA A 65 24.28 -18.61 26.93
CA ALA A 65 23.42 -18.03 25.89
C ALA A 65 23.86 -16.60 25.52
N ALA A 66 24.22 -15.77 26.52
CA ALA A 66 24.72 -14.43 26.31
C ALA A 66 26.08 -14.43 25.59
N ASP A 67 27.02 -15.31 25.96
CA ASP A 67 28.31 -15.42 25.29
C ASP A 67 28.16 -15.86 23.83
N ARG A 68 27.23 -16.78 23.54
CA ARG A 68 26.96 -17.22 22.18
C ARG A 68 26.33 -16.12 21.32
N ALA A 69 25.32 -15.43 21.85
CA ALA A 69 24.72 -14.28 21.17
C ALA A 69 25.75 -13.15 20.96
N ARG A 70 26.60 -12.88 21.95
CA ARG A 70 27.70 -11.91 21.84
C ARG A 70 28.69 -12.31 20.75
N GLY A 71 29.11 -13.57 20.73
CA GLY A 71 29.99 -14.13 19.71
C GLY A 71 29.42 -13.91 18.31
N LEU A 72 28.19 -14.35 18.08
CA LEU A 72 27.53 -14.15 16.78
C LEU A 72 27.37 -12.66 16.44
N ALA A 73 27.08 -11.80 17.40
CA ALA A 73 26.97 -10.35 17.17
C ALA A 73 28.28 -9.73 16.69
N TYR A 74 29.42 -10.07 17.30
CA TYR A 74 30.73 -9.60 16.84
C TYR A 74 31.08 -10.15 15.46
N TYR A 75 30.67 -11.39 15.16
CA TYR A 75 30.85 -11.94 13.83
C TYR A 75 30.06 -11.14 12.80
N ILE A 76 28.75 -10.94 13.00
CA ILE A 76 27.90 -10.14 12.10
C ILE A 76 28.45 -8.71 11.96
N LYS A 77 28.83 -8.08 13.08
CA LYS A 77 29.42 -6.73 13.09
C LYS A 77 30.71 -6.64 12.28
N LYS A 78 31.57 -7.67 12.35
CA LYS A 78 32.81 -7.75 11.54
C LYS A 78 32.51 -7.91 10.05
N GLN A 79 31.47 -8.66 9.69
CA GLN A 79 31.05 -8.80 8.29
C GLN A 79 30.37 -7.52 7.75
N GLY A 80 29.78 -6.72 8.64
CA GLY A 80 29.14 -5.44 8.28
C GLY A 80 27.71 -5.57 7.75
N TRP A 81 27.09 -6.74 7.88
CA TRP A 81 25.73 -6.99 7.42
C TRP A 81 24.71 -6.15 8.19
N LYS A 82 23.72 -5.60 7.49
CA LYS A 82 22.65 -4.77 8.09
C LYS A 82 21.32 -5.48 8.21
N LYS A 83 21.08 -6.53 7.41
CA LYS A 83 19.88 -7.36 7.54
C LYS A 83 20.25 -8.83 7.39
N VAL A 84 19.84 -9.62 8.37
CA VAL A 84 20.19 -11.03 8.45
C VAL A 84 18.91 -11.86 8.47
N GLY A 85 18.78 -12.74 7.48
CA GLY A 85 17.70 -13.71 7.36
C GLY A 85 17.84 -14.83 8.38
N ILE A 86 16.71 -15.31 8.91
CA ILE A 86 16.64 -16.48 9.79
C ILE A 86 15.61 -17.44 9.22
N LEU A 87 16.02 -18.67 8.90
CA LEU A 87 15.17 -19.76 8.39
C LEU A 87 15.37 -21.01 9.26
N CYS A 88 14.91 -20.93 10.51
CA CYS A 88 15.08 -21.99 11.51
C CYS A 88 13.73 -22.34 12.17
N PRO A 89 13.58 -23.56 12.73
CA PRO A 89 12.51 -23.86 13.69
C PRO A 89 12.83 -23.25 15.07
N ASN A 90 12.03 -23.54 16.10
CA ASN A 90 12.29 -23.04 17.46
C ASN A 90 13.50 -23.76 18.06
N THR A 91 14.70 -23.28 17.74
CA THR A 91 15.99 -23.80 18.20
C THR A 91 16.73 -22.77 19.04
N PRO A 92 17.71 -23.21 19.84
CA PRO A 92 18.65 -22.30 20.51
C PRO A 92 19.31 -21.31 19.54
N ALA A 93 19.70 -21.77 18.34
CA ALA A 93 20.34 -20.91 17.35
C ALA A 93 19.42 -19.78 16.85
N PHE A 94 18.12 -20.04 16.69
CA PHE A 94 17.14 -18.99 16.37
C PHE A 94 17.13 -17.95 17.50
N LEU A 95 16.94 -18.39 18.75
CA LEU A 95 16.87 -17.51 19.91
C LEU A 95 18.13 -16.65 20.08
N GLU A 96 19.30 -17.28 19.98
CA GLU A 96 20.61 -16.60 20.02
C GLU A 96 20.76 -15.57 18.89
N SER A 97 20.29 -15.90 17.69
CA SER A 97 20.32 -15.01 16.52
C SER A 97 19.50 -13.73 16.72
N ILE A 98 18.32 -13.83 17.36
CA ILE A 98 17.46 -12.66 17.62
C ILE A 98 18.21 -11.58 18.39
N PHE A 99 18.93 -11.98 19.45
CA PHE A 99 19.73 -11.06 20.25
C PHE A 99 21.01 -10.65 19.54
N ALA A 100 21.69 -11.58 18.87
CA ALA A 100 22.97 -11.33 18.21
C ALA A 100 22.86 -10.31 17.07
N ILE A 101 21.86 -10.47 16.19
CA ILE A 101 21.61 -9.60 15.04
C ILE A 101 21.32 -8.18 15.53
N ALA A 102 20.43 -8.03 16.52
CA ALA A 102 20.12 -6.72 17.09
C ALA A 102 21.32 -6.09 17.80
N ALA A 103 22.11 -6.88 18.55
CA ALA A 103 23.32 -6.40 19.22
C ALA A 103 24.44 -6.02 18.24
N ALA A 104 24.43 -6.55 17.01
CA ALA A 104 25.32 -6.12 15.95
C ALA A 104 24.90 -4.81 15.26
N GLY A 105 23.73 -4.25 15.63
CA GLY A 105 23.13 -3.10 14.95
C GLY A 105 22.48 -3.47 13.61
N ALA A 106 22.04 -4.72 13.46
CA ALA A 106 21.40 -5.25 12.26
C ALA A 106 19.93 -5.61 12.52
N VAL A 107 19.18 -5.79 11.43
CA VAL A 107 17.74 -6.08 11.43
C VAL A 107 17.49 -7.58 11.25
N ASN A 108 16.62 -8.14 12.11
CA ASN A 108 16.18 -9.52 12.02
C ASN A 108 15.16 -9.70 10.88
N VAL A 109 15.39 -10.67 9.98
CA VAL A 109 14.42 -11.07 8.96
C VAL A 109 14.06 -12.54 9.16
N ALA A 110 13.14 -12.79 10.10
CA ALA A 110 12.67 -14.13 10.40
C ALA A 110 11.65 -14.61 9.36
N VAL A 111 11.92 -15.77 8.75
CA VAL A 111 11.10 -16.34 7.68
C VAL A 111 10.51 -17.67 8.10
N ASN A 112 9.26 -17.84 7.70
CA ASN A 112 8.52 -19.07 7.92
C ASN A 112 9.00 -20.18 6.97
N TYR A 113 9.68 -21.17 7.54
CA TYR A 113 10.24 -22.32 6.81
C TYR A 113 9.19 -23.26 6.19
N ARG A 114 7.90 -23.04 6.45
CA ARG A 114 6.80 -23.82 5.87
C ARG A 114 6.21 -23.17 4.60
N LEU A 115 6.77 -22.05 4.15
CA LEU A 115 6.36 -21.38 2.90
C LEU A 115 6.97 -22.09 1.67
N LYS A 116 6.41 -21.81 0.49
CA LYS A 116 6.98 -22.27 -0.78
C LYS A 116 8.34 -21.59 -1.02
N THR A 117 9.22 -22.27 -1.73
CA THR A 117 10.58 -21.77 -2.04
C THR A 117 10.57 -20.39 -2.69
N ASP A 118 9.61 -20.12 -3.58
CA ASP A 118 9.50 -18.84 -4.28
C ASP A 118 9.07 -17.71 -3.35
N ASP A 119 8.20 -17.98 -2.38
CA ASP A 119 7.81 -17.01 -1.37
C ASP A 119 8.96 -16.69 -0.41
N ILE A 120 9.73 -17.71 -0.03
CA ILE A 120 10.95 -17.56 0.78
C ILE A 120 11.98 -16.70 0.04
N ALA A 121 12.24 -17.01 -1.23
CA ALA A 121 13.16 -16.24 -2.06
C ALA A 121 12.71 -14.78 -2.19
N TYR A 122 11.42 -14.56 -2.49
CA TYR A 122 10.85 -13.21 -2.56
C TYR A 122 11.01 -12.43 -1.25
N ILE A 123 10.81 -13.06 -0.09
CA ILE A 123 10.96 -12.40 1.20
C ILE A 123 12.40 -11.93 1.42
N PHE A 124 13.39 -12.79 1.14
CA PHE A 124 14.79 -12.43 1.27
C PHE A 124 15.20 -11.32 0.28
N ASP A 125 14.76 -11.40 -0.98
CA ASP A 125 14.95 -10.35 -1.99
C ASP A 125 14.33 -9.02 -1.55
N HIS A 126 13.06 -9.03 -1.17
CA HIS A 126 12.31 -7.84 -0.78
C HIS A 126 12.92 -7.17 0.45
N SER A 127 13.37 -7.97 1.42
CA SER A 127 14.01 -7.49 2.65
C SER A 127 15.40 -6.90 2.42
N ASP A 128 16.08 -7.22 1.31
CA ASP A 128 17.50 -6.98 1.08
C ASP A 128 18.38 -7.75 2.09
N ALA A 129 18.11 -9.04 2.31
CA ALA A 129 18.91 -9.86 3.23
C ALA A 129 20.34 -10.05 2.72
N GLU A 130 21.33 -9.73 3.57
CA GLU A 130 22.76 -9.78 3.21
C GLU A 130 23.44 -11.07 3.65
N ALA A 131 22.83 -11.81 4.57
CA ALA A 131 23.23 -13.14 5.01
C ALA A 131 22.00 -13.91 5.47
N ILE A 132 22.04 -15.24 5.45
CA ILE A 132 20.94 -16.09 5.92
C ILE A 132 21.49 -17.14 6.88
N ILE A 133 20.94 -17.19 8.09
CA ILE A 133 21.14 -18.28 9.05
C ILE A 133 20.02 -19.30 8.80
N VAL A 134 20.38 -20.55 8.58
CA VAL A 134 19.42 -21.60 8.21
C VAL A 134 19.71 -22.89 8.97
N ASP A 135 18.65 -23.54 9.43
CA ASP A 135 18.75 -24.89 9.98
C ASP A 135 19.03 -25.90 8.86
N ALA A 136 19.93 -26.85 9.12
CA ALA A 136 20.38 -27.84 8.14
C ALA A 136 19.23 -28.59 7.46
N ALA A 137 18.12 -28.84 8.16
CA ALA A 137 16.95 -29.52 7.60
C ALA A 137 16.25 -28.71 6.50
N PHE A 138 16.40 -27.38 6.49
CA PHE A 138 15.71 -26.46 5.58
C PHE A 138 16.62 -25.82 4.54
N LEU A 139 17.92 -26.18 4.50
CA LEU A 139 18.89 -25.65 3.53
C LEU A 139 18.41 -25.77 2.07
N LYS A 140 17.77 -26.89 1.71
CA LYS A 140 17.26 -27.14 0.35
C LYS A 140 16.22 -26.12 -0.12
N LEU A 141 15.50 -25.47 0.80
CA LEU A 141 14.53 -24.43 0.45
C LEU A 141 15.20 -23.19 -0.17
N LEU A 142 16.52 -23.03 0.03
CA LEU A 142 17.31 -21.93 -0.50
C LEU A 142 18.01 -22.24 -1.82
N ASP A 143 17.88 -23.46 -2.38
CA ASP A 143 18.63 -23.85 -3.59
C ASP A 143 18.39 -22.92 -4.79
N GLY A 144 17.14 -22.51 -5.01
CA GLY A 144 16.78 -21.53 -6.04
C GLY A 144 17.40 -20.16 -5.76
N TYR A 145 17.29 -19.67 -4.52
CA TYR A 145 17.82 -18.38 -4.09
C TYR A 145 19.35 -18.32 -4.20
N ARG A 146 20.06 -19.40 -3.83
CA ARG A 146 21.53 -19.50 -3.92
C ARG A 146 22.06 -19.39 -5.34
N LYS A 147 21.32 -19.92 -6.32
CA LYS A 147 21.70 -19.85 -7.73
C LYS A 147 21.64 -18.42 -8.25
N THR A 148 20.66 -17.64 -7.83
CA THR A 148 20.50 -16.24 -8.25
C THR A 148 21.31 -15.27 -7.38
N HIS A 149 21.63 -15.64 -6.14
CA HIS A 149 22.39 -14.83 -5.17
C HIS A 149 23.64 -15.56 -4.63
N PRO A 150 24.60 -15.95 -5.49
CA PRO A 150 25.77 -16.74 -5.06
C PRO A 150 26.71 -15.99 -4.09
N LYS A 151 26.52 -14.67 -3.93
CA LYS A 151 27.29 -13.81 -3.03
C LYS A 151 26.69 -13.66 -1.64
N VAL A 152 25.43 -14.08 -1.43
CA VAL A 152 24.79 -14.01 -0.11
C VAL A 152 25.25 -15.22 0.73
N PRO A 153 26.04 -15.02 1.79
CA PRO A 153 26.48 -16.09 2.66
C PRO A 153 25.31 -16.77 3.36
N ILE A 154 25.37 -18.09 3.42
CA ILE A 154 24.46 -18.93 4.17
C ILE A 154 25.26 -19.57 5.30
N ILE A 155 24.76 -19.45 6.53
CA ILE A 155 25.35 -20.02 7.73
C ILE A 155 24.44 -21.15 8.18
N VAL A 156 24.92 -22.38 8.07
CA VAL A 156 24.14 -23.57 8.44
C VAL A 156 24.28 -23.89 9.92
N ASP A 157 23.15 -23.95 10.62
CA ASP A 157 23.04 -24.52 11.96
C ASP A 157 22.71 -26.01 11.87
N THR A 158 23.53 -26.85 12.49
CA THR A 158 23.35 -28.31 12.53
C THR A 158 22.43 -28.76 13.67
N ASP A 159 22.09 -27.85 14.59
CA ASP A 159 21.29 -28.14 15.78
C ASP A 159 21.82 -29.34 16.57
N THR A 160 23.06 -29.19 17.04
CA THR A 160 23.80 -30.19 17.82
C THR A 160 24.20 -29.63 19.18
N ASP A 161 24.55 -30.52 20.12
CA ASP A 161 25.05 -30.15 21.44
C ASP A 161 26.54 -29.78 21.46
N ALA A 162 27.30 -30.16 20.42
CA ALA A 162 28.72 -29.87 20.28
C ALA A 162 28.96 -28.43 19.79
N ILE A 163 29.92 -27.74 20.44
CA ILE A 163 30.32 -26.37 20.08
C ILE A 163 31.71 -26.30 19.41
N GLU A 164 32.53 -27.35 19.51
CA GLU A 164 33.87 -27.45 18.91
C GLU A 164 34.08 -28.83 18.26
N GLY A 165 35.01 -28.91 17.31
CA GLY A 165 35.41 -30.17 16.65
C GLY A 165 34.54 -30.57 15.45
N GLU A 166 34.65 -31.84 15.03
CA GLU A 166 33.99 -32.36 13.81
C GLU A 166 32.46 -32.39 13.88
N LEU A 167 31.90 -32.29 15.10
CA LEU A 167 30.45 -32.22 15.34
C LEU A 167 29.92 -30.78 15.43
N SER A 168 30.78 -29.76 15.26
CA SER A 168 30.44 -28.32 15.32
C SER A 168 30.19 -27.75 13.91
N GLY A 169 29.04 -27.10 13.72
CA GLY A 169 28.59 -26.56 12.43
C GLY A 169 29.08 -25.14 12.11
N GLU A 170 28.69 -24.60 10.95
CA GLU A 170 29.08 -23.25 10.50
C GLU A 170 28.59 -22.16 11.47
N PHE A 171 27.40 -22.34 12.05
CA PHE A 171 26.86 -21.43 13.05
C PHE A 171 27.74 -21.31 14.30
N ASP A 172 28.17 -22.44 14.88
CA ASP A 172 29.07 -22.45 16.04
C ASP A 172 30.45 -21.87 15.71
N GLN A 173 30.97 -22.14 14.50
CA GLN A 173 32.22 -21.54 14.03
C GLN A 173 32.11 -20.00 13.93
N ALA A 174 30.99 -19.48 13.44
CA ALA A 174 30.72 -18.05 13.42
C ALA A 174 30.69 -17.44 14.84
N VAL A 175 30.03 -18.11 15.79
CA VAL A 175 30.02 -17.73 17.22
C VAL A 175 31.44 -17.67 17.79
N LEU A 176 32.22 -18.75 17.63
CA LEU A 176 33.60 -18.83 18.11
C LEU A 176 34.54 -17.80 17.44
N GLN A 177 34.32 -17.52 16.15
CA GLN A 177 35.07 -16.50 15.44
C GLN A 177 34.77 -15.11 15.99
N GLY A 178 33.51 -14.76 16.22
CA GLY A 178 33.19 -13.46 16.80
C GLY A 178 33.63 -13.31 18.27
N LEU A 179 33.64 -14.40 19.06
CA LEU A 179 34.27 -14.39 20.38
C LEU A 179 35.79 -14.13 20.31
N ARG A 180 36.48 -14.65 19.30
CA ARG A 180 37.89 -14.31 19.04
C ARG A 180 38.05 -12.84 18.65
N VAL A 181 37.15 -12.29 17.85
CA VAL A 181 37.15 -10.87 17.46
C VAL A 181 36.99 -9.96 18.67
N ASP A 182 36.06 -10.28 19.58
CA ASP A 182 35.90 -9.56 20.85
C ASP A 182 37.22 -9.56 21.65
N LYS A 183 37.85 -10.73 21.83
CA LYS A 183 39.15 -10.86 22.51
C LYS A 183 40.26 -10.05 21.83
N GLU A 184 40.36 -10.10 20.50
CA GLU A 184 41.33 -9.34 19.71
C GLU A 184 41.13 -7.82 19.84
N GLN A 185 39.89 -7.38 20.08
CA GLN A 185 39.52 -5.97 20.32
C GLN A 185 39.60 -5.57 21.81
N GLY A 186 40.20 -6.41 22.65
CA GLY A 186 40.42 -6.13 24.07
C GLY A 186 39.27 -6.54 24.98
N SER A 187 38.45 -7.51 24.57
CA SER A 187 37.35 -8.09 25.37
C SER A 187 36.35 -7.05 25.84
N GLN A 188 35.86 -6.22 24.91
CA GLN A 188 34.89 -5.16 25.20
C GLN A 188 33.54 -5.73 25.64
N GLY A 189 33.27 -7.01 25.40
CA GLY A 189 32.05 -7.66 25.85
C GLY A 189 30.82 -7.02 25.19
N TRP A 190 29.76 -6.78 25.95
CA TRP A 190 28.57 -6.10 25.46
C TRP A 190 28.77 -4.59 25.24
N ALA A 191 29.79 -3.97 25.82
CA ALA A 191 30.07 -2.53 25.65
C ALA A 191 30.58 -2.19 24.23
N GLY A 192 31.15 -3.17 23.52
CA GLY A 192 31.54 -3.04 22.11
C GLY A 192 30.41 -3.34 21.13
N LEU A 193 29.19 -3.59 21.59
CA LEU A 193 28.00 -3.93 20.79
C LEU A 193 26.86 -2.93 21.00
N GLU A 194 25.82 -3.03 20.19
CA GLU A 194 24.61 -2.19 20.24
C GLU A 194 23.51 -2.82 21.11
N ALA A 195 23.89 -3.34 22.29
CA ALA A 195 22.92 -3.84 23.28
C ALA A 195 21.94 -2.74 23.72
N GLN A 196 22.43 -1.50 23.78
CA GLN A 196 21.63 -0.29 23.75
C GLN A 196 21.67 0.28 22.32
N CYS A 197 20.50 0.39 21.69
CA CYS A 197 20.40 0.97 20.35
C CYS A 197 20.74 2.47 20.39
N ALA A 198 21.22 3.01 19.27
CA ALA A 198 21.48 4.44 19.14
C ALA A 198 20.19 5.28 19.12
N ASN A 199 19.13 4.72 18.54
CA ASN A 199 17.81 5.32 18.43
C ASN A 199 16.73 4.24 18.60
N GLU A 200 15.85 4.41 19.58
CA GLU A 200 14.78 3.43 19.87
C GLU A 200 13.71 3.34 18.78
N GLU A 201 13.64 4.30 17.86
CA GLU A 201 12.73 4.26 16.69
C GLU A 201 13.29 3.50 15.48
N ASP A 202 14.52 3.02 15.56
CA ASP A 202 15.13 2.22 14.49
C ASP A 202 14.48 0.82 14.42
N VAL A 203 14.52 0.24 13.22
CA VAL A 203 13.93 -1.07 12.94
C VAL A 203 14.82 -2.17 13.54
N ILE A 204 14.27 -3.00 14.43
CA ILE A 204 14.95 -4.18 15.00
C ILE A 204 14.61 -5.46 14.23
N ALA A 205 13.45 -5.49 13.56
CA ALA A 205 13.01 -6.65 12.78
C ALA A 205 12.05 -6.29 11.64
N LEU A 206 12.04 -7.13 10.61
CA LEU A 206 11.03 -7.18 9.56
C LEU A 206 10.26 -8.49 9.67
N ALA A 207 9.02 -8.43 10.15
CA ALA A 207 8.14 -9.58 10.24
C ALA A 207 7.20 -9.64 9.04
N TYR A 208 7.24 -10.73 8.26
CA TYR A 208 6.41 -10.84 7.05
C TYR A 208 5.01 -11.41 7.34
N THR A 209 3.98 -10.68 6.92
CA THR A 209 2.57 -11.09 6.99
C THR A 209 2.13 -11.71 5.66
N SER A 210 1.31 -12.78 5.73
CA SER A 210 0.75 -13.44 4.55
C SER A 210 -0.66 -12.88 4.27
N GLY A 211 -0.77 -12.04 3.25
CA GLY A 211 -2.06 -11.50 2.79
C GLY A 211 -2.86 -12.54 2.00
N THR A 212 -4.19 -12.52 2.10
CA THR A 212 -5.06 -13.57 1.51
C THR A 212 -5.24 -13.54 -0.01
N THR A 213 -4.56 -12.66 -0.75
CA THR A 213 -4.64 -12.59 -2.22
C THR A 213 -3.42 -11.94 -2.89
N GLY A 214 -2.32 -11.67 -2.15
CA GLY A 214 -1.14 -10.95 -2.66
C GLY A 214 0.18 -11.41 -2.03
N ARG A 215 1.31 -10.92 -2.57
CA ARG A 215 2.66 -11.23 -2.06
C ARG A 215 2.82 -10.79 -0.58
N PRO A 216 3.63 -11.50 0.24
CA PRO A 216 3.87 -11.13 1.63
C PRO A 216 4.37 -9.69 1.80
N LYS A 217 3.95 -9.02 2.88
CA LYS A 217 4.38 -7.65 3.23
C LYS A 217 5.29 -7.67 4.45
N GLY A 218 6.39 -6.92 4.42
CA GLY A 218 7.29 -6.79 5.57
C GLY A 218 6.80 -5.71 6.53
N VAL A 219 6.44 -6.09 7.75
CA VAL A 219 6.02 -5.18 8.83
C VAL A 219 7.25 -4.71 9.59
N GLU A 220 7.40 -3.40 9.77
CA GLU A 220 8.54 -2.82 10.48
C GLU A 220 8.33 -2.87 12.00
N PHE A 221 9.22 -3.55 12.72
CA PHE A 221 9.24 -3.58 14.17
C PHE A 221 10.35 -2.65 14.66
N THR A 222 10.03 -1.73 15.57
CA THR A 222 11.01 -0.82 16.18
C THR A 222 11.57 -1.36 17.49
N HIS A 223 12.76 -0.89 17.90
CA HIS A 223 13.34 -1.22 19.21
C HIS A 223 12.38 -0.84 20.35
N ARG A 224 11.86 0.39 20.32
CA ARG A 224 10.92 0.94 21.32
C ARG A 224 9.65 0.10 21.42
N GLY A 225 8.96 -0.12 20.31
CA GLY A 225 7.69 -0.84 20.36
C GLY A 225 7.89 -2.32 20.71
N SER A 226 8.99 -2.94 20.28
CA SER A 226 9.33 -4.32 20.70
C SER A 226 9.66 -4.42 22.20
N TYR A 227 10.35 -3.42 22.75
CA TYR A 227 10.60 -3.30 24.19
C TYR A 227 9.29 -3.19 24.98
N LEU A 228 8.39 -2.31 24.55
CA LEU A 228 7.10 -2.09 25.20
C LEU A 228 6.16 -3.30 25.06
N ALA A 229 6.14 -3.97 23.90
CA ALA A 229 5.40 -5.21 23.68
C ALA A 229 5.93 -6.35 24.56
N ALA A 230 7.24 -6.47 24.71
CA ALA A 230 7.84 -7.47 25.61
C ALA A 230 7.44 -7.22 27.07
N LEU A 231 7.50 -5.97 27.54
CA LEU A 231 7.05 -5.62 28.90
C LEU A 231 5.55 -5.83 29.10
N ALA A 232 4.74 -5.52 28.08
CA ALA A 232 3.31 -5.83 28.11
C ALA A 232 3.10 -7.34 28.30
N ASN A 233 3.76 -8.19 27.51
CA ASN A 233 3.63 -9.64 27.66
C ASN A 233 4.14 -10.17 29.01
N VAL A 234 5.15 -9.54 29.63
CA VAL A 234 5.56 -9.89 31.00
C VAL A 234 4.39 -9.74 31.98
N ALA A 235 3.69 -8.61 31.94
CA ALA A 235 2.55 -8.35 32.80
C ALA A 235 1.30 -9.14 32.38
N GLU A 236 0.96 -9.11 31.10
CA GLU A 236 -0.29 -9.65 30.58
C GLU A 236 -0.34 -11.18 30.59
N SER A 237 0.79 -11.86 30.38
CA SER A 237 0.86 -13.32 30.50
C SER A 237 1.29 -13.79 31.90
N GLY A 238 1.56 -12.86 32.82
CA GLY A 238 1.98 -13.19 34.19
C GLY A 238 3.31 -13.94 34.24
N LEU A 239 4.29 -13.53 33.41
CA LEU A 239 5.60 -14.19 33.32
C LEU A 239 6.43 -14.03 34.61
N SER A 240 6.15 -12.99 35.39
CA SER A 240 6.58 -12.89 36.78
C SER A 240 5.81 -13.93 37.62
N TYR A 241 6.34 -15.15 37.66
CA TYR A 241 5.69 -16.29 38.29
C TYR A 241 5.94 -16.32 39.80
N ASP A 242 4.88 -16.44 40.59
CA ASP A 242 4.93 -16.29 42.05
C ASP A 242 5.76 -17.37 42.76
N VAL A 243 5.95 -18.53 42.12
CA VAL A 243 6.64 -19.69 42.67
C VAL A 243 7.80 -20.10 41.75
N GLY A 244 8.92 -19.38 41.82
CA GLY A 244 10.14 -19.70 41.08
C GLY A 244 10.31 -18.91 39.78
N ARG A 245 10.78 -19.57 38.71
CA ARG A 245 11.03 -18.94 37.41
C ARG A 245 9.96 -19.32 36.39
N CYS A 246 9.77 -18.47 35.40
CA CYS A 246 8.99 -18.83 34.21
C CYS A 246 9.69 -19.98 33.47
N SER A 247 8.99 -21.08 33.21
CA SER A 247 9.41 -22.18 32.35
C SER A 247 8.50 -22.15 31.13
N TYR A 248 8.97 -21.50 30.07
CA TYR A 248 8.19 -21.20 28.88
C TYR A 248 8.45 -22.22 27.78
N LEU A 249 7.42 -22.97 27.37
CA LEU A 249 7.50 -23.97 26.30
C LEU A 249 7.13 -23.36 24.94
N TRP A 250 8.06 -23.48 23.98
CA TRP A 250 7.95 -22.93 22.62
C TRP A 250 7.10 -23.80 21.70
N THR A 251 5.77 -23.68 21.81
CA THR A 251 4.81 -24.20 20.82
C THR A 251 4.41 -23.16 19.77
N LEU A 252 4.52 -21.87 20.10
CA LEU A 252 4.44 -20.76 19.14
C LEU A 252 5.71 -20.70 18.27
N PRO A 253 5.63 -20.63 16.94
CA PRO A 253 6.82 -20.46 16.11
C PRO A 253 7.50 -19.08 16.32
N MET A 254 8.80 -19.07 16.59
CA MET A 254 9.62 -17.87 16.83
C MET A 254 9.66 -16.93 15.63
N PHE A 255 9.40 -17.40 14.40
CA PHE A 255 9.31 -16.53 13.23
C PHE A 255 8.00 -15.74 13.15
N HIS A 256 6.92 -16.22 13.78
CA HIS A 256 5.58 -15.65 13.60
C HIS A 256 5.48 -14.34 14.37
N ALA A 257 5.42 -13.21 13.65
CA ALA A 257 5.45 -11.86 14.23
C ALA A 257 6.55 -11.74 15.30
N MET A 258 7.68 -12.36 14.95
CA MET A 258 8.81 -12.74 15.78
C MET A 258 8.44 -13.21 17.20
N GLY A 259 7.79 -14.36 17.25
CA GLY A 259 7.46 -15.13 18.45
C GLY A 259 6.64 -14.33 19.46
N TRP A 260 5.80 -13.41 18.95
CA TRP A 260 5.00 -12.40 19.65
C TRP A 260 5.73 -11.66 20.78
N THR A 261 7.03 -11.37 20.58
CA THR A 261 7.95 -10.70 21.53
C THR A 261 8.29 -11.49 22.80
N PHE A 262 7.88 -12.76 22.90
CA PHE A 262 8.28 -13.66 23.99
C PHE A 262 9.76 -14.03 24.04
N PRO A 263 10.57 -14.01 22.93
CA PRO A 263 12.01 -14.19 23.06
C PRO A 263 12.59 -13.16 24.05
N TRP A 264 12.14 -11.92 23.94
CA TRP A 264 12.54 -10.82 24.81
C TRP A 264 11.83 -10.85 26.17
N ALA A 265 10.51 -11.10 26.22
CA ALA A 265 9.74 -11.06 27.46
C ALA A 265 10.18 -12.14 28.47
N VAL A 266 10.39 -13.37 28.00
CA VAL A 266 10.84 -14.49 28.86
C VAL A 266 12.27 -14.23 29.35
N THR A 267 13.15 -13.69 28.49
CA THR A 267 14.51 -13.30 28.89
C THR A 267 14.49 -12.16 29.92
N ALA A 268 13.59 -11.17 29.80
CA ALA A 268 13.49 -10.04 30.74
C ALA A 268 13.22 -10.50 32.19
N VAL A 269 12.42 -11.55 32.36
CA VAL A 269 12.12 -12.17 33.66
C VAL A 269 13.09 -13.29 34.05
N ARG A 270 14.13 -13.54 33.26
CA ARG A 270 15.11 -14.63 33.46
C ARG A 270 14.46 -16.03 33.45
N GLY A 271 13.44 -16.22 32.62
CA GLY A 271 12.77 -17.52 32.46
C GLY A 271 13.57 -18.53 31.64
N THR A 272 13.20 -19.80 31.69
CA THR A 272 13.80 -20.86 30.86
C THR A 272 12.99 -21.05 29.58
N HIS A 273 13.67 -20.96 28.43
CA HIS A 273 13.13 -21.24 27.11
C HIS A 273 13.25 -22.74 26.79
N TYR A 274 12.14 -23.47 26.86
CA TYR A 274 12.05 -24.87 26.41
C TYR A 274 11.75 -24.89 24.90
N CYS A 275 12.79 -25.04 24.10
CA CYS A 275 12.73 -24.97 22.64
C CYS A 275 12.26 -26.30 22.05
N LEU A 276 11.27 -26.25 21.16
CA LEU A 276 10.70 -27.43 20.50
C LEU A 276 10.70 -27.25 18.97
N ARG A 277 11.46 -28.08 18.25
CA ARG A 277 11.61 -27.95 16.78
C ARG A 277 10.29 -28.14 16.03
N THR A 278 9.49 -29.11 16.48
CA THR A 278 8.24 -29.54 15.85
C THR A 278 7.21 -29.82 16.91
N ILE A 279 5.94 -29.49 16.65
CA ILE A 279 4.85 -29.86 17.55
C ILE A 279 4.76 -31.38 17.62
N ASP A 280 4.98 -31.92 18.81
CA ASP A 280 4.86 -33.33 19.13
C ASP A 280 4.13 -33.45 20.48
N TYR A 281 2.87 -33.89 20.45
CA TYR A 281 2.00 -33.91 21.64
C TYR A 281 2.52 -34.82 22.76
N PRO A 282 3.02 -36.04 22.49
CA PRO A 282 3.65 -36.86 23.53
C PRO A 282 4.82 -36.16 24.21
N THR A 283 5.71 -35.50 23.46
CA THR A 283 6.82 -34.74 24.03
C THR A 283 6.33 -33.54 24.83
N ILE A 284 5.32 -32.80 24.34
CA ILE A 284 4.73 -31.68 25.08
C ILE A 284 4.16 -32.18 26.42
N TRP A 285 3.39 -33.27 26.44
CA TRP A 285 2.86 -33.85 27.67
C TRP A 285 3.95 -34.37 28.62
N ARG A 286 5.03 -34.95 28.07
CA ARG A 286 6.20 -35.34 28.87
C ARG A 286 6.82 -34.12 29.55
N LEU A 287 7.08 -33.04 28.81
CA LEU A 287 7.64 -31.81 29.36
C LEU A 287 6.72 -31.17 30.40
N LEU A 288 5.39 -31.10 30.14
CA LEU A 288 4.41 -30.58 31.10
C LEU A 288 4.41 -31.36 32.43
N LYS A 289 4.59 -32.69 32.37
CA LYS A 289 4.58 -33.57 33.56
C LYS A 289 5.92 -33.58 34.30
N GLU A 290 7.04 -33.51 33.58
CA GLU A 290 8.37 -33.78 34.12
C GLU A 290 9.23 -32.54 34.36
N GLU A 291 9.07 -31.47 33.56
CA GLU A 291 9.99 -30.32 33.56
C GLU A 291 9.39 -29.06 34.22
N GLY A 292 8.18 -29.16 34.77
CA GLY A 292 7.55 -28.06 35.50
C GLY A 292 7.27 -26.83 34.62
N ILE A 293 6.81 -27.06 33.38
CA ILE A 293 6.42 -25.98 32.46
C ILE A 293 5.33 -25.14 33.12
N THR A 294 5.50 -23.81 33.11
CA THR A 294 4.54 -22.88 33.73
C THR A 294 3.77 -22.08 32.68
N HIS A 295 4.33 -21.89 31.49
CA HIS A 295 3.72 -21.08 30.43
C HIS A 295 3.94 -21.72 29.05
N PHE A 296 2.96 -21.58 28.17
CA PHE A 296 3.17 -21.72 26.72
C PHE A 296 2.11 -20.94 25.94
N ASN A 297 2.39 -20.68 24.66
CA ASN A 297 1.47 -19.97 23.78
C ASN A 297 1.13 -20.84 22.58
N ALA A 298 -0.16 -21.03 22.31
CA ALA A 298 -0.60 -21.94 21.25
C ALA A 298 -1.88 -21.45 20.57
N ALA A 299 -2.02 -21.77 19.29
CA ALA A 299 -3.28 -21.59 18.58
C ALA A 299 -4.32 -22.61 19.08
N PRO A 300 -5.64 -22.32 18.95
CA PRO A 300 -6.69 -23.27 19.33
C PRO A 300 -6.50 -24.68 18.79
N THR A 301 -6.12 -24.84 17.52
CA THR A 301 -5.89 -26.16 16.89
C THR A 301 -4.81 -26.97 17.60
N VAL A 302 -3.72 -26.34 18.03
CA VAL A 302 -2.66 -27.00 18.81
C VAL A 302 -3.19 -27.43 20.18
N ASN A 303 -3.97 -26.59 20.85
CA ASN A 303 -4.56 -26.92 22.15
C ASN A 303 -5.62 -28.03 22.06
N THR A 304 -6.51 -27.99 21.05
CA THR A 304 -7.52 -29.04 20.84
C THR A 304 -6.88 -30.42 20.71
N LEU A 305 -5.85 -30.52 19.86
CA LEU A 305 -5.12 -31.77 19.65
C LEU A 305 -4.29 -32.17 20.87
N LEU A 306 -3.72 -31.20 21.60
CA LEU A 306 -3.02 -31.47 22.87
C LEU A 306 -3.97 -32.05 23.93
N CYS A 307 -5.17 -31.48 24.06
CA CYS A 307 -6.19 -31.97 24.99
C CYS A 307 -6.76 -33.34 24.58
N ALA A 308 -6.80 -33.64 23.28
CA ALA A 308 -7.29 -34.92 22.76
C ALA A 308 -6.23 -36.04 22.74
N ASP A 309 -4.96 -35.72 22.98
CA ASP A 309 -3.87 -36.69 22.98
C ASP A 309 -4.05 -37.74 24.09
N LYS A 310 -3.68 -39.00 23.81
CA LYS A 310 -3.81 -40.12 24.77
C LYS A 310 -3.00 -39.93 26.05
N ASN A 311 -1.97 -39.07 26.04
CA ASN A 311 -1.17 -38.76 27.21
C ASN A 311 -1.79 -37.62 28.05
N ALA A 312 -2.90 -37.02 27.63
CA ALA A 312 -3.56 -35.96 28.36
C ALA A 312 -3.99 -36.42 29.75
N ALA A 313 -3.59 -35.63 30.75
CA ALA A 313 -3.93 -35.87 32.14
C ALA A 313 -3.91 -34.53 32.88
N LYS A 314 -4.74 -34.43 33.93
CA LYS A 314 -4.76 -33.24 34.78
C LYS A 314 -3.39 -33.04 35.44
N LEU A 315 -2.78 -31.88 35.21
CA LEU A 315 -1.48 -31.54 35.77
C LEU A 315 -1.58 -31.22 37.26
N PRO A 316 -0.54 -31.50 38.07
CA PRO A 316 -0.57 -31.18 39.51
C PRO A 316 -0.56 -29.68 39.79
N ASN A 317 0.07 -28.89 38.92
CA ASN A 317 0.15 -27.43 39.03
C ASN A 317 -0.50 -26.79 37.80
N PRO A 318 -1.10 -25.59 37.96
CA PRO A 318 -1.68 -24.84 36.85
C PRO A 318 -0.60 -24.34 35.89
N VAL A 319 -0.86 -24.47 34.58
CA VAL A 319 -0.02 -23.94 33.50
C VAL A 319 -0.77 -22.83 32.80
N ARG A 320 -0.20 -21.62 32.72
CA ARG A 320 -0.83 -20.47 32.05
C ARG A 320 -0.65 -20.61 30.54
N VAL A 321 -1.75 -20.56 29.80
CA VAL A 321 -1.74 -20.74 28.34
C VAL A 321 -2.27 -19.50 27.66
N THR A 322 -1.44 -18.84 26.86
CA THR A 322 -1.93 -17.73 26.03
C THR A 322 -2.42 -18.31 24.70
N VAL A 323 -3.71 -18.10 24.40
CA VAL A 323 -4.37 -18.63 23.20
C VAL A 323 -4.65 -17.50 22.23
N ALA A 324 -4.25 -17.65 20.97
CA ALA A 324 -4.37 -16.60 19.95
C ALA A 324 -4.47 -17.15 18.52
N ALA A 325 -4.38 -16.26 17.53
CA ALA A 325 -4.41 -16.53 16.08
C ALA A 325 -5.78 -16.87 15.49
N SER A 326 -6.64 -17.59 16.20
CA SER A 326 -8.05 -17.80 15.84
C SER A 326 -8.93 -17.83 17.09
N PRO A 327 -10.24 -17.55 16.97
CA PRO A 327 -11.16 -17.65 18.11
C PRO A 327 -11.21 -19.09 18.66
N PRO A 328 -11.00 -19.32 19.97
CA PRO A 328 -11.21 -20.60 20.62
C PRO A 328 -12.69 -20.80 20.94
N THR A 329 -13.09 -22.06 21.13
CA THR A 329 -14.44 -22.39 21.61
C THR A 329 -14.49 -22.39 23.13
N ALA A 330 -15.66 -22.10 23.71
CA ALA A 330 -15.89 -22.22 25.14
C ALA A 330 -15.58 -23.65 25.66
N HIS A 331 -15.93 -24.67 24.87
CA HIS A 331 -15.66 -26.07 25.19
C HIS A 331 -14.16 -26.40 25.26
N LEU A 332 -13.34 -25.81 24.37
CA LEU A 332 -11.89 -25.95 24.45
C LEU A 332 -11.35 -25.38 25.76
N PHE A 333 -11.82 -24.20 26.16
CA PHE A 333 -11.37 -23.56 27.41
C PHE A 333 -11.78 -24.36 28.65
N GLU A 334 -12.99 -24.92 28.66
CA GLU A 334 -13.43 -25.86 29.69
C GLU A 334 -12.51 -27.08 29.77
N THR A 335 -12.26 -27.73 28.64
CA THR A 335 -11.39 -28.92 28.56
C THR A 335 -9.97 -28.63 29.03
N MET A 336 -9.42 -27.46 28.68
CA MET A 336 -8.11 -27.02 29.14
C MET A 336 -8.09 -26.84 30.66
N MET A 337 -9.09 -26.16 31.22
CA MET A 337 -9.20 -25.94 32.67
C MET A 337 -9.29 -27.25 33.45
N ASP A 338 -10.03 -28.24 32.94
CA ASP A 338 -10.11 -29.57 33.56
C ASP A 338 -8.75 -30.29 33.63
N LEU A 339 -7.85 -29.97 32.69
CA LEU A 339 -6.47 -30.48 32.64
C LEU A 339 -5.45 -29.62 33.42
N ASN A 340 -5.91 -28.57 34.13
CA ASN A 340 -5.05 -27.55 34.75
C ASN A 340 -4.20 -26.74 33.75
N LEU A 341 -4.68 -26.62 32.51
CA LEU A 341 -4.21 -25.64 31.54
C LEU A 341 -5.12 -24.41 31.64
N PHE A 342 -4.60 -23.27 32.06
CA PHE A 342 -5.38 -22.06 32.35
C PHE A 342 -5.31 -21.11 31.14
N PRO A 343 -6.32 -21.12 30.24
CA PRO A 343 -6.26 -20.35 29.02
C PRO A 343 -6.63 -18.90 29.25
N VAL A 344 -5.95 -18.01 28.53
CA VAL A 344 -6.34 -16.62 28.33
C VAL A 344 -6.35 -16.35 26.85
N HIS A 345 -7.47 -15.83 26.35
CA HIS A 345 -7.54 -15.42 24.95
C HIS A 345 -6.91 -14.04 24.76
N VAL A 346 -6.04 -13.94 23.76
CA VAL A 346 -5.50 -12.66 23.31
C VAL A 346 -5.64 -12.51 21.80
N TYR A 347 -5.66 -11.28 21.33
CA TYR A 347 -5.74 -10.97 19.91
C TYR A 347 -4.77 -9.87 19.50
N GLY A 348 -4.28 -9.99 18.26
CA GLY A 348 -3.48 -8.99 17.59
C GLY A 348 -3.01 -9.47 16.22
N LEU A 349 -2.24 -8.62 15.56
CA LEU A 349 -1.75 -8.77 14.19
C LEU A 349 -0.23 -8.59 14.14
N THR A 350 0.39 -8.99 13.04
CA THR A 350 1.85 -8.77 12.89
C THR A 350 2.15 -7.28 12.96
N GLU A 351 1.23 -6.47 12.44
CA GLU A 351 1.14 -5.02 12.46
C GLU A 351 1.00 -4.42 13.88
N THR A 352 0.68 -5.22 14.90
CA THR A 352 0.60 -4.80 16.30
C THR A 352 1.67 -5.45 17.19
N TYR A 353 2.74 -5.96 16.57
CA TYR A 353 3.89 -6.64 17.19
C TYR A 353 3.56 -7.85 18.04
N GLY A 354 2.29 -8.19 18.16
CA GLY A 354 1.83 -8.90 19.32
C GLY A 354 0.33 -9.07 19.33
N PRO A 355 -0.13 -9.92 20.24
CA PRO A 355 -1.25 -9.56 21.10
C PRO A 355 -1.26 -8.06 21.46
N ILE A 356 -2.41 -7.42 21.28
CA ILE A 356 -2.73 -6.05 21.68
C ILE A 356 -4.01 -6.00 22.53
N THR A 357 -4.81 -7.08 22.56
CA THR A 357 -5.96 -7.23 23.48
C THR A 357 -5.92 -8.55 24.26
N LYS A 358 -6.59 -8.58 25.42
CA LYS A 358 -6.71 -9.72 26.33
C LYS A 358 -8.11 -9.86 26.93
N GLY A 359 -8.62 -11.09 26.95
CA GLY A 359 -9.77 -11.50 27.75
C GLY A 359 -9.39 -11.60 29.23
N TYR A 360 -9.56 -10.52 29.99
CA TYR A 360 -9.29 -10.51 31.43
C TYR A 360 -10.34 -11.34 32.17
N HIS A 361 -9.88 -12.28 32.98
CA HIS A 361 -10.74 -13.05 33.87
C HIS A 361 -11.27 -12.14 34.99
N MET A 362 -12.59 -12.14 35.20
CA MET A 362 -13.23 -11.39 36.29
C MET A 362 -13.68 -12.33 37.43
N PRO A 363 -13.42 -12.00 38.71
CA PRO A 363 -13.80 -12.85 39.84
C PRO A 363 -15.28 -13.23 39.87
N GLU A 364 -16.18 -12.32 39.45
CA GLU A 364 -17.62 -12.58 39.41
C GLU A 364 -18.02 -13.71 38.45
N TRP A 365 -17.15 -14.15 37.55
CA TRP A 365 -17.44 -15.27 36.64
C TRP A 365 -17.37 -16.63 37.34
N GLU A 366 -16.77 -16.72 38.52
CA GLU A 366 -16.69 -17.97 39.29
C GLU A 366 -18.06 -18.42 39.80
N ASP A 367 -18.98 -17.49 40.02
CA ASP A 367 -20.35 -17.76 40.47
C ASP A 367 -21.34 -17.95 39.31
N MET A 368 -20.89 -17.85 38.05
CA MET A 368 -21.72 -18.00 36.85
C MET A 368 -21.85 -19.47 36.41
N PRO A 369 -22.91 -19.83 35.67
CA PRO A 369 -22.96 -21.14 35.00
C PRO A 369 -21.71 -21.35 34.13
N LYS A 370 -21.12 -22.56 34.18
CA LYS A 370 -19.87 -22.89 33.47
C LYS A 370 -19.90 -22.51 31.99
N SER A 371 -21.02 -22.78 31.31
CA SER A 371 -21.20 -22.46 29.90
C SER A 371 -21.09 -20.95 29.60
N GLU A 372 -21.62 -20.10 30.48
CA GLU A 372 -21.54 -18.64 30.35
C GLU A 372 -20.14 -18.12 30.71
N LYS A 373 -19.53 -18.65 31.78
CA LYS A 373 -18.15 -18.34 32.18
C LYS A 373 -17.19 -18.56 31.01
N TYR A 374 -17.22 -19.73 30.38
CA TYR A 374 -16.29 -20.05 29.29
C TYR A 374 -16.60 -19.32 27.99
N LYS A 375 -17.87 -18.96 27.72
CA LYS A 375 -18.24 -18.04 26.63
C LYS A 375 -17.60 -16.66 26.81
N ARG A 376 -17.59 -16.12 28.04
CA ARG A 376 -16.94 -14.82 28.34
C ARG A 376 -15.42 -14.91 28.27
N MET A 377 -14.83 -15.97 28.84
CA MET A 377 -13.38 -16.19 28.76
C MET A 377 -12.88 -16.29 27.31
N ALA A 378 -13.70 -16.83 26.38
CA ALA A 378 -13.35 -16.97 24.98
C ALA A 378 -13.39 -15.65 24.17
N ARG A 379 -13.76 -14.50 24.77
CA ARG A 379 -13.70 -13.19 24.10
C ARG A 379 -12.27 -12.64 24.03
N GLN A 380 -11.97 -11.82 23.02
CA GLN A 380 -10.66 -11.18 22.83
C GLN A 380 -10.40 -10.04 23.83
N GLY A 381 -11.46 -9.51 24.45
CA GLY A 381 -11.40 -8.66 25.63
C GLY A 381 -10.93 -7.23 25.36
N HIS A 382 -10.04 -6.71 26.21
CA HIS A 382 -9.69 -5.29 26.28
C HIS A 382 -8.26 -5.03 25.83
N GLY A 383 -7.94 -3.79 25.47
CA GLY A 383 -6.58 -3.38 25.10
C GLY A 383 -5.56 -3.62 26.21
N PHE A 384 -4.33 -3.99 25.83
CA PHE A 384 -3.18 -4.17 26.72
C PHE A 384 -2.81 -2.88 27.46
N LEU A 385 -2.08 -3.02 28.58
CA LEU A 385 -1.56 -1.89 29.36
C LEU A 385 -0.71 -0.87 28.56
N THR A 386 -0.06 -1.30 27.47
CA THR A 386 0.81 -0.45 26.63
C THR A 386 0.12 0.05 25.35
N SER A 387 -1.19 -0.22 25.20
CA SER A 387 -2.04 0.23 24.11
C SER A 387 -3.08 1.22 24.63
N LEU A 388 -3.62 2.07 23.75
CA LEU A 388 -4.90 2.72 24.04
C LEU A 388 -6.02 1.67 23.95
N PRO A 389 -7.20 1.93 24.56
CA PRO A 389 -8.33 1.02 24.48
C PRO A 389 -8.66 0.66 23.03
N ALA A 390 -8.82 -0.64 22.75
CA ALA A 390 -9.31 -1.10 21.47
C ALA A 390 -10.75 -0.61 21.26
N ARG A 391 -11.06 -0.22 20.02
CA ARG A 391 -12.37 0.28 19.62
C ARG A 391 -12.93 -0.61 18.52
N VAL A 392 -14.24 -0.69 18.43
CA VAL A 392 -14.94 -1.31 17.31
C VAL A 392 -15.70 -0.20 16.61
N ILE A 393 -15.39 0.03 15.33
CA ILE A 393 -15.93 1.13 14.56
C ILE A 393 -16.88 0.64 13.49
N LYS A 394 -17.87 1.46 13.15
CA LYS A 394 -18.79 1.14 12.06
C LYS A 394 -18.00 0.94 10.77
N THR A 395 -18.38 -0.10 10.03
CA THR A 395 -17.90 -0.30 8.66
C THR A 395 -18.85 0.42 7.70
N GLY A 396 -18.34 0.99 6.60
CA GLY A 396 -19.16 1.80 5.68
C GLY A 396 -19.33 3.27 6.09
N VAL A 397 -18.41 3.79 6.92
CA VAL A 397 -18.25 5.23 7.17
C VAL A 397 -17.11 5.80 6.33
N SER A 398 -17.04 7.12 6.22
CA SER A 398 -16.15 7.77 5.27
C SER A 398 -14.68 7.47 5.45
N ASP A 399 -13.97 7.22 4.34
CA ASP A 399 -12.52 7.04 4.37
C ASP A 399 -11.87 8.22 5.12
N GLY A 400 -11.29 7.92 6.29
CA GLY A 400 -10.71 8.92 7.20
C GLY A 400 -11.57 9.28 8.42
N THR A 401 -12.79 8.75 8.55
CA THR A 401 -13.72 8.99 9.66
C THR A 401 -13.82 7.76 10.55
N ILE A 402 -13.73 7.97 11.87
CA ILE A 402 -13.71 6.90 12.89
C ILE A 402 -14.93 7.09 13.81
N GLU A 403 -15.95 6.24 13.66
CA GLU A 403 -17.17 6.26 14.48
C GLU A 403 -17.36 4.90 15.17
N ASP A 404 -17.55 4.91 16.49
CA ASP A 404 -17.72 3.67 17.26
C ASP A 404 -19.10 3.02 17.05
N VAL A 405 -19.15 1.69 17.12
CA VAL A 405 -20.42 0.95 17.26
C VAL A 405 -20.96 1.08 18.68
N HIS A 406 -22.25 0.78 18.88
CA HIS A 406 -22.79 0.71 20.23
C HIS A 406 -22.22 -0.48 20.99
N LYS A 407 -21.99 -0.30 22.29
CA LYS A 407 -21.48 -1.35 23.19
C LYS A 407 -22.57 -2.32 23.61
N ASN A 408 -23.30 -2.92 22.67
CA ASN A 408 -24.46 -3.78 22.95
C ASN A 408 -24.19 -5.27 22.69
N GLY A 409 -22.97 -5.62 22.27
CA GLY A 409 -22.58 -6.99 21.90
C GLY A 409 -23.22 -7.50 20.61
N LYS A 410 -23.89 -6.64 19.83
CA LYS A 410 -24.67 -6.98 18.64
C LYS A 410 -24.21 -6.23 17.40
N ASP A 411 -23.89 -4.94 17.53
CA ASP A 411 -23.49 -4.10 16.41
C ASP A 411 -22.13 -4.53 15.88
N ILE A 412 -22.09 -4.92 14.60
CA ILE A 412 -20.89 -5.41 13.95
C ILE A 412 -20.09 -4.22 13.38
N GLY A 413 -18.80 -4.18 13.69
CA GLY A 413 -17.86 -3.18 13.18
C GLY A 413 -16.45 -3.75 13.00
N GLU A 414 -15.50 -2.90 12.59
CA GLU A 414 -14.08 -3.23 12.46
C GLU A 414 -13.34 -2.92 13.76
N ILE A 415 -12.44 -3.81 14.20
CA ILE A 415 -11.52 -3.47 15.29
C ILE A 415 -10.51 -2.43 14.78
N VAL A 416 -10.34 -1.35 15.53
CA VAL A 416 -9.24 -0.40 15.32
C VAL A 416 -8.48 -0.16 16.61
N VAL A 417 -7.18 0.09 16.47
CA VAL A 417 -6.27 0.27 17.60
C VAL A 417 -5.35 1.45 17.38
N VAL A 418 -4.91 2.05 18.48
CA VAL A 418 -3.87 3.08 18.51
C VAL A 418 -2.97 2.75 19.70
N GLY A 419 -1.67 2.71 19.50
CA GLY A 419 -0.78 2.41 20.61
C GLY A 419 0.67 2.32 20.23
N ASN A 420 1.53 2.29 21.25
CA ASN A 420 2.99 2.26 21.11
C ASN A 420 3.51 0.90 20.61
N ILE A 421 2.64 -0.10 20.50
CA ILE A 421 2.94 -1.42 19.94
C ILE A 421 2.30 -1.63 18.56
N CYS A 422 1.85 -0.55 17.91
CA CYS A 422 1.46 -0.57 16.49
C CYS A 422 2.68 -0.29 15.59
N THR A 423 2.76 -0.96 14.45
CA THR A 423 3.88 -0.86 13.51
C THR A 423 4.03 0.53 12.93
N ARG A 424 5.26 0.98 12.67
CA ARG A 424 5.48 2.22 11.91
C ARG A 424 4.90 2.14 10.49
N GLY A 425 4.81 0.94 9.92
CA GLY A 425 4.25 0.70 8.60
C GLY A 425 4.83 -0.53 7.91
N TYR A 426 4.53 -0.64 6.62
CA TYR A 426 5.07 -1.69 5.76
C TYR A 426 6.35 -1.23 5.04
N TYR A 427 7.39 -2.04 5.12
CA TYR A 427 8.67 -1.83 4.45
C TYR A 427 8.46 -1.72 2.93
N LYS A 428 8.96 -0.63 2.33
CA LYS A 428 8.84 -0.31 0.88
C LYS A 428 7.39 -0.20 0.34
N ASP A 429 6.38 -0.05 1.19
CA ASP A 429 4.97 0.07 0.77
C ASP A 429 4.25 1.24 1.47
N ALA A 430 4.55 2.45 1.01
CA ALA A 430 3.96 3.67 1.55
C ALA A 430 2.44 3.78 1.30
N ALA A 431 1.92 3.15 0.24
CA ALA A 431 0.49 3.16 -0.08
C ALA A 431 -0.30 2.28 0.89
N ALA A 432 0.15 1.05 1.13
CA ALA A 432 -0.48 0.19 2.14
C ALA A 432 -0.32 0.76 3.56
N THR A 433 0.80 1.45 3.84
CA THR A 433 1.02 2.12 5.14
C THR A 433 0.01 3.25 5.36
N ARG A 434 -0.24 4.11 4.35
CA ARG A 434 -1.27 5.15 4.45
C ARG A 434 -2.67 4.56 4.63
N LYS A 435 -2.96 3.45 3.95
CA LYS A 435 -4.23 2.74 4.13
C LYS A 435 -4.37 2.14 5.53
N LEU A 436 -3.31 1.55 6.07
CA LEU A 436 -3.28 0.98 7.42
C LEU A 436 -3.66 2.01 8.48
N TYR A 437 -3.24 3.27 8.28
CA TYR A 437 -3.43 4.39 9.21
C TYR A 437 -4.50 5.40 8.80
N SER A 438 -5.44 5.01 7.93
CA SER A 438 -6.55 5.88 7.55
C SER A 438 -7.31 6.37 8.79
N GLY A 439 -7.73 7.64 8.80
CA GLY A 439 -8.45 8.23 9.94
C GLY A 439 -7.67 8.31 11.25
N GLY A 440 -6.34 8.12 11.23
CA GLY A 440 -5.48 8.24 12.40
C GLY A 440 -5.51 7.04 13.36
N VAL A 441 -6.07 5.91 12.92
CA VAL A 441 -6.08 4.64 13.68
C VAL A 441 -5.50 3.51 12.84
N LEU A 442 -4.99 2.45 13.48
CA LEU A 442 -4.58 1.24 12.78
C LEU A 442 -5.82 0.37 12.51
N HIS A 443 -6.15 0.22 11.23
CA HIS A 443 -7.23 -0.64 10.72
C HIS A 443 -6.79 -2.11 10.67
N THR A 444 -7.47 -2.99 11.43
CA THR A 444 -7.09 -4.42 11.49
C THR A 444 -7.70 -5.25 10.37
N GLY A 445 -8.82 -4.81 9.79
CA GLY A 445 -9.62 -5.55 8.83
C GLY A 445 -10.41 -6.74 9.40
N ASP A 446 -10.46 -6.88 10.74
CA ASP A 446 -11.17 -7.95 11.43
C ASP A 446 -12.49 -7.43 12.03
N LEU A 447 -13.60 -8.16 11.81
CA LEU A 447 -14.92 -7.73 12.26
C LEU A 447 -15.23 -8.26 13.66
N ALA A 448 -15.82 -7.40 14.48
CA ALA A 448 -16.13 -7.66 15.87
C ALA A 448 -17.40 -6.96 16.32
N VAL A 449 -17.87 -7.36 17.51
CA VAL A 449 -18.87 -6.64 18.29
C VAL A 449 -18.22 -6.07 19.55
N TRP A 450 -18.82 -5.02 20.10
CA TRP A 450 -18.38 -4.40 21.34
C TRP A 450 -19.41 -4.63 22.44
N HIS A 451 -19.02 -5.31 23.53
CA HIS A 451 -19.91 -5.63 24.65
C HIS A 451 -20.05 -4.47 25.64
N GLU A 452 -21.13 -4.49 26.44
CA GLU A 452 -21.42 -3.46 27.46
C GLU A 452 -20.30 -3.32 28.49
N ASP A 453 -19.65 -4.43 28.84
CA ASP A 453 -18.48 -4.47 29.72
C ASP A 453 -17.24 -3.82 29.07
N GLY A 454 -17.28 -3.51 27.76
CA GLY A 454 -16.20 -2.94 26.97
C GLY A 454 -15.31 -3.98 26.28
N ALA A 455 -15.60 -5.28 26.43
CA ALA A 455 -14.85 -6.34 25.79
C ALA A 455 -15.15 -6.41 24.29
N VAL A 456 -14.12 -6.62 23.49
CA VAL A 456 -14.22 -6.88 22.06
C VAL A 456 -14.38 -8.38 21.84
N GLN A 457 -15.31 -8.77 20.95
CA GLN A 457 -15.47 -10.14 20.49
C GLN A 457 -15.43 -10.18 18.96
N ILE A 458 -14.42 -10.84 18.41
CA ILE A 458 -14.30 -11.08 16.97
C ILE A 458 -15.35 -12.08 16.54
N LEU A 459 -16.07 -11.73 15.47
CA LEU A 459 -17.05 -12.61 14.86
C LEU A 459 -16.47 -13.37 13.68
N ASP A 460 -15.80 -12.66 12.77
CA ASP A 460 -15.15 -13.27 11.60
C ASP A 460 -14.21 -12.24 10.94
N ARG A 461 -13.53 -12.66 9.87
CA ARG A 461 -12.94 -11.72 8.92
C ARG A 461 -14.03 -11.21 7.99
N ALA A 462 -13.96 -9.94 7.57
CA ALA A 462 -14.95 -9.35 6.67
C ALA A 462 -15.20 -10.16 5.38
N LYS A 463 -14.22 -10.94 4.93
CA LYS A 463 -14.29 -11.80 3.73
C LYS A 463 -14.79 -13.24 3.96
N ASP A 464 -15.00 -13.64 5.21
CA ASP A 464 -15.31 -15.02 5.61
C ASP A 464 -16.72 -15.15 6.25
N ILE A 465 -17.45 -14.05 6.42
CA ILE A 465 -18.90 -14.04 6.71
C ILE A 465 -19.67 -14.70 5.55
N ILE A 466 -20.66 -15.53 5.89
CA ILE A 466 -21.55 -16.18 4.93
C ILE A 466 -22.88 -15.42 4.94
N ILE A 467 -23.32 -14.90 3.80
CA ILE A 467 -24.58 -14.16 3.70
C ILE A 467 -25.64 -15.08 3.08
N SER A 468 -26.48 -15.68 3.94
CA SER A 468 -27.51 -16.64 3.52
C SER A 468 -28.90 -16.05 3.71
N GLY A 469 -29.52 -15.65 2.60
CA GLY A 469 -30.90 -15.17 2.59
C GLY A 469 -31.10 -13.83 3.30
N GLY A 470 -30.08 -12.96 3.25
CA GLY A 470 -30.08 -11.66 3.95
C GLY A 470 -29.57 -11.73 5.39
N GLU A 471 -29.37 -12.93 5.95
CA GLU A 471 -28.85 -13.14 7.29
C GLU A 471 -27.33 -13.37 7.27
N ASN A 472 -26.60 -12.70 8.17
CA ASN A 472 -25.16 -12.87 8.32
C ASN A 472 -24.86 -14.07 9.23
N ILE A 473 -24.32 -15.13 8.65
CA ILE A 473 -23.83 -16.30 9.38
C ILE A 473 -22.32 -16.14 9.56
N SER A 474 -21.89 -15.97 10.81
CA SER A 474 -20.46 -16.11 11.14
C SER A 474 -20.06 -17.57 10.96
N SER A 475 -19.10 -17.79 10.06
CA SER A 475 -18.59 -19.14 9.81
C SER A 475 -17.89 -19.69 11.05
N VAL A 476 -17.21 -18.85 11.82
CA VAL A 476 -16.53 -19.21 13.07
C VAL A 476 -17.52 -19.53 14.20
N ALA A 477 -18.63 -18.79 14.30
CA ALA A 477 -19.68 -19.09 15.27
C ALA A 477 -20.29 -20.47 15.00
N LEU A 478 -20.58 -20.77 13.73
CA LEU A 478 -21.12 -22.07 13.34
C LEU A 478 -20.12 -23.21 13.55
N GLU A 479 -18.83 -23.02 13.22
CA GLU A 479 -17.75 -23.97 13.55
C GLU A 479 -17.73 -24.28 15.05
N SER A 480 -17.85 -23.24 15.88
CA SER A 480 -17.83 -23.37 17.34
C SER A 480 -19.02 -24.17 17.88
N MET A 481 -20.17 -24.07 17.24
CA MET A 481 -21.36 -24.86 17.59
C MET A 481 -21.21 -26.32 17.14
N LEU A 482 -20.70 -26.56 15.93
CA LEU A 482 -20.51 -27.91 15.39
C LEU A 482 -19.54 -28.75 16.23
N VAL A 483 -18.43 -28.17 16.70
CA VAL A 483 -17.46 -28.92 17.53
C VAL A 483 -17.95 -29.25 18.94
N THR A 484 -19.17 -28.85 19.32
CA THR A 484 -19.80 -29.32 20.57
C THR A 484 -20.35 -30.75 20.45
N HIS A 485 -20.49 -31.27 19.23
CA HIS A 485 -20.86 -32.66 18.99
C HIS A 485 -19.78 -33.61 19.55
N PRO A 486 -20.15 -34.66 20.34
CA PRO A 486 -19.19 -35.51 21.07
C PRO A 486 -18.17 -36.21 20.16
N ASP A 487 -18.57 -36.57 18.94
CA ASP A 487 -17.70 -37.30 18.00
C ASP A 487 -16.90 -36.39 17.04
N ILE A 488 -17.15 -35.07 17.00
CA ILE A 488 -16.42 -34.14 16.12
C ILE A 488 -15.14 -33.65 16.82
N LEU A 489 -14.03 -33.63 16.07
CA LEU A 489 -12.72 -33.17 16.54
C LEU A 489 -12.45 -31.72 16.12
N GLU A 490 -12.57 -31.40 14.84
CA GLU A 490 -12.48 -30.05 14.29
C GLU A 490 -13.57 -29.83 13.24
N ALA A 491 -14.00 -28.58 13.07
CA ALA A 491 -14.93 -28.17 12.03
C ALA A 491 -14.42 -26.91 11.33
N ALA A 492 -14.65 -26.81 10.03
CA ALA A 492 -14.46 -25.61 9.23
C ALA A 492 -15.68 -25.38 8.35
N VAL A 493 -16.19 -24.15 8.31
CA VAL A 493 -17.36 -23.77 7.53
C VAL A 493 -16.95 -22.76 6.47
N VAL A 494 -17.45 -22.96 5.26
CA VAL A 494 -17.30 -22.02 4.14
C VAL A 494 -18.64 -21.69 3.51
N ALA A 495 -18.72 -20.48 2.96
CA ALA A 495 -19.80 -20.10 2.05
C ALA A 495 -19.71 -20.91 0.75
N VAL A 496 -20.83 -21.49 0.35
CA VAL A 496 -21.03 -22.04 -0.99
C VAL A 496 -22.24 -21.37 -1.63
N SER A 497 -22.21 -21.17 -2.95
CA SER A 497 -23.33 -20.54 -3.67
C SER A 497 -24.60 -21.37 -3.52
N ASP A 498 -25.71 -20.73 -3.19
CA ASP A 498 -27.04 -21.31 -3.15
C ASP A 498 -27.97 -20.55 -4.10
N SER A 499 -28.72 -21.29 -4.93
CA SER A 499 -29.60 -20.69 -5.94
C SER A 499 -30.77 -19.90 -5.36
N ARG A 500 -31.13 -20.12 -4.10
CA ARG A 500 -32.27 -19.48 -3.43
C ARG A 500 -31.83 -18.40 -2.44
N TRP A 501 -30.73 -18.63 -1.72
CA TRP A 501 -30.31 -17.77 -0.60
C TRP A 501 -29.02 -16.98 -0.86
N GLY A 502 -28.47 -17.05 -2.07
CA GLY A 502 -27.20 -16.41 -2.43
C GLY A 502 -26.02 -17.27 -1.98
N GLU A 503 -25.78 -17.35 -0.68
CA GLU A 503 -24.80 -18.26 -0.08
C GLU A 503 -25.48 -19.18 0.95
N ARG A 504 -24.85 -20.31 1.25
CA ARG A 504 -25.21 -21.17 2.37
C ARG A 504 -23.96 -21.75 3.03
N PRO A 505 -24.04 -22.18 4.30
CA PRO A 505 -22.93 -22.88 4.93
C PRO A 505 -22.76 -24.31 4.38
N LYS A 506 -21.52 -24.66 4.03
CA LYS A 506 -21.03 -26.04 3.89
C LYS A 506 -19.96 -26.27 4.94
N ALA A 507 -20.05 -27.39 5.66
CA ALA A 507 -19.10 -27.75 6.70
C ALA A 507 -18.17 -28.89 6.24
N TYR A 508 -16.91 -28.80 6.63
CA TYR A 508 -15.91 -29.86 6.56
C TYR A 508 -15.51 -30.21 7.99
N ILE A 509 -15.53 -31.49 8.36
CA ILE A 509 -15.25 -31.93 9.72
C ILE A 509 -14.21 -33.05 9.78
N THR A 510 -13.48 -33.12 10.89
CA THR A 510 -12.66 -34.29 11.27
C THR A 510 -13.30 -34.97 12.48
N VAL A 511 -13.15 -36.28 12.58
CA VAL A 511 -13.81 -37.11 13.61
C VAL A 511 -12.79 -37.54 14.66
N ARG A 512 -13.19 -37.65 15.92
CA ARG A 512 -12.32 -38.16 16.98
C ARG A 512 -11.91 -39.61 16.70
N SER A 513 -10.67 -39.96 17.03
CA SER A 513 -10.15 -41.32 16.88
C SER A 513 -11.10 -42.35 17.49
N SER A 514 -11.37 -43.45 16.77
CA SER A 514 -12.28 -44.56 17.15
C SER A 514 -13.79 -44.26 17.18
N LYS A 515 -14.24 -43.17 16.55
CA LYS A 515 -15.66 -42.86 16.31
C LYS A 515 -15.98 -42.84 14.81
N SER A 516 -17.22 -43.16 14.45
CA SER A 516 -17.72 -43.08 13.07
C SER A 516 -19.07 -42.37 13.07
N ILE A 517 -19.18 -41.30 12.30
CA ILE A 517 -20.39 -40.52 12.09
C ILE A 517 -20.50 -40.21 10.59
N THR A 518 -21.71 -40.00 10.06
CA THR A 518 -21.92 -39.51 8.67
C THR A 518 -22.25 -38.03 8.64
N GLY A 519 -22.14 -37.39 7.47
CA GLY A 519 -22.54 -35.98 7.33
C GLY A 519 -24.02 -35.76 7.65
N GLU A 520 -24.88 -36.71 7.25
CA GLU A 520 -26.31 -36.71 7.53
C GLU A 520 -26.61 -36.77 9.03
N ASP A 521 -25.87 -37.58 9.79
CA ASP A 521 -26.00 -37.68 11.24
C ASP A 521 -25.71 -36.34 11.92
N VAL A 522 -24.68 -35.62 11.46
CA VAL A 522 -24.32 -34.28 11.99
C VAL A 522 -25.41 -33.26 11.67
N ILE A 523 -25.96 -33.29 10.45
CA ILE A 523 -27.07 -32.40 10.05
C ILE A 523 -28.32 -32.70 10.88
N LYS A 524 -28.61 -33.97 11.13
CA LYS A 524 -29.75 -34.40 11.95
C LYS A 524 -29.59 -33.93 13.39
N TRP A 525 -28.43 -34.19 14.00
CA TRP A 525 -28.10 -33.67 15.34
C TRP A 525 -28.22 -32.14 15.39
N ALA A 526 -27.70 -31.44 14.38
CA ALA A 526 -27.77 -29.98 14.34
C ALA A 526 -29.22 -29.46 14.32
N LYS A 527 -30.15 -30.20 13.71
CA LYS A 527 -31.59 -29.85 13.64
C LYS A 527 -32.38 -30.21 14.89
N GLU A 528 -32.09 -31.37 15.47
CA GLU A 528 -32.97 -32.00 16.47
C GLU A 528 -32.44 -31.82 17.90
N GLU A 529 -31.11 -31.70 18.07
CA GLU A 529 -30.45 -31.84 19.37
C GLU A 529 -29.50 -30.68 19.72
N SER A 530 -29.24 -29.76 18.78
CA SER A 530 -28.33 -28.63 18.98
C SER A 530 -29.05 -27.28 19.09
N ASP A 531 -28.38 -26.27 19.65
CA ASP A 531 -28.86 -24.88 19.70
C ASP A 531 -28.63 -24.10 18.37
N ILE A 532 -28.27 -24.79 17.27
CA ILE A 532 -28.01 -24.16 15.97
C ILE A 532 -29.32 -23.71 15.34
N SER A 533 -29.44 -22.41 15.07
CA SER A 533 -30.63 -21.85 14.40
C SER A 533 -30.80 -22.45 13.00
N GLY A 534 -32.04 -22.74 12.60
CA GLY A 534 -32.33 -23.53 11.39
C GLY A 534 -31.70 -23.00 10.09
N PHE A 535 -31.57 -21.67 9.94
CA PHE A 535 -30.93 -21.05 8.78
C PHE A 535 -29.40 -21.19 8.77
N MET A 536 -28.78 -21.45 9.93
CA MET A 536 -27.34 -21.66 10.08
C MET A 536 -26.92 -23.11 9.85
N ILE A 537 -27.85 -24.07 9.86
CA ILE A 537 -27.52 -25.49 9.75
C ILE A 537 -26.91 -25.78 8.38
N PRO A 538 -25.69 -26.35 8.30
CA PRO A 538 -25.10 -26.76 7.03
C PRO A 538 -26.02 -27.74 6.30
N ARG A 539 -26.22 -27.53 4.98
CA ARG A 539 -26.95 -28.51 4.15
C ARG A 539 -26.09 -29.67 3.70
N GLU A 540 -24.77 -29.48 3.77
CA GLU A 540 -23.77 -30.48 3.45
C GLU A 540 -22.70 -30.45 4.54
N VAL A 541 -22.39 -31.63 5.07
CA VAL A 541 -21.27 -31.87 5.98
C VAL A 541 -20.41 -32.94 5.34
N GLU A 542 -19.16 -32.60 5.06
CA GLU A 542 -18.20 -33.50 4.42
C GLU A 542 -17.13 -33.89 5.44
N ILE A 543 -16.86 -35.19 5.57
CA ILE A 543 -15.87 -35.71 6.51
C ILE A 543 -14.54 -35.84 5.78
N VAL A 544 -13.51 -35.20 6.32
CA VAL A 544 -12.15 -35.22 5.78
C VAL A 544 -11.17 -35.79 6.80
N GLU A 545 -10.07 -36.36 6.33
CA GLU A 545 -9.01 -36.88 7.21
C GLU A 545 -8.33 -35.72 7.97
N GLU A 546 -8.03 -34.62 7.28
CA GLU A 546 -7.47 -33.41 7.88
C GLU A 546 -8.01 -32.13 7.19
N LEU A 547 -8.22 -31.06 7.96
CA LEU A 547 -8.52 -29.74 7.41
C LEU A 547 -7.27 -29.05 6.86
N PRO A 548 -7.33 -28.40 5.68
CA PRO A 548 -6.17 -27.71 5.12
C PRO A 548 -5.81 -26.51 6.00
N LYS A 549 -4.60 -26.49 6.57
CA LYS A 549 -4.14 -25.43 7.49
C LYS A 549 -2.97 -24.62 6.89
N THR A 550 -2.85 -23.39 7.35
CA THR A 550 -1.66 -22.54 7.16
C THR A 550 -0.55 -23.04 8.05
N SER A 551 0.67 -22.63 7.73
CA SER A 551 1.86 -22.81 8.55
C SER A 551 1.76 -22.29 9.99
N THR A 552 0.73 -21.52 10.32
CA THR A 552 0.47 -20.97 11.66
C THR A 552 -0.76 -21.60 12.32
N GLY A 553 -1.27 -22.72 11.79
CA GLY A 553 -2.39 -23.47 12.36
C GLY A 553 -3.79 -22.93 12.04
N LYS A 554 -3.92 -21.86 11.23
CA LYS A 554 -5.21 -21.32 10.77
C LYS A 554 -5.75 -22.14 9.59
N VAL A 555 -7.04 -22.45 9.55
CA VAL A 555 -7.67 -23.14 8.40
C VAL A 555 -7.60 -22.28 7.12
N LYS A 556 -7.23 -22.90 6.00
CA LYS A 556 -7.21 -22.30 4.65
C LYS A 556 -8.59 -22.40 4.00
N LYS A 557 -9.53 -21.56 4.44
CA LYS A 557 -10.92 -21.52 3.91
C LYS A 557 -11.01 -21.28 2.40
N ASN A 558 -10.02 -20.63 1.79
CA ASN A 558 -9.94 -20.51 0.34
C ASN A 558 -9.80 -21.86 -0.38
N VAL A 559 -9.00 -22.78 0.16
CA VAL A 559 -8.84 -24.14 -0.38
C VAL A 559 -10.15 -24.92 -0.22
N LEU A 560 -10.79 -24.82 0.94
CA LEU A 560 -12.11 -25.44 1.17
C LEU A 560 -13.20 -24.89 0.22
N ARG A 561 -13.17 -23.58 -0.09
CA ARG A 561 -14.06 -22.99 -1.11
C ARG A 561 -13.76 -23.47 -2.53
N GLU A 562 -12.52 -23.83 -2.84
CA GLU A 562 -12.16 -24.46 -4.12
C GLU A 562 -12.64 -25.92 -4.17
N TRP A 563 -12.50 -26.68 -3.07
CA TRP A 563 -13.05 -28.04 -2.95
C TRP A 563 -14.57 -28.03 -3.19
N ALA A 564 -15.28 -27.08 -2.57
CA ALA A 564 -16.71 -26.92 -2.77
C ALA A 564 -17.13 -26.59 -4.22
N LYS A 565 -16.23 -26.05 -5.05
CA LYS A 565 -16.48 -25.73 -6.47
C LYS A 565 -16.15 -26.89 -7.42
N GLY A 566 -15.88 -28.09 -6.89
CA GLY A 566 -15.49 -29.25 -7.68
C GLY A 566 -14.01 -29.30 -8.06
N GLY A 567 -13.16 -28.49 -7.40
CA GLY A 567 -11.70 -28.64 -7.49
C GLY A 567 -11.31 -30.00 -6.91
N LYS A 568 -10.91 -30.94 -7.77
CA LYS A 568 -10.63 -32.33 -7.41
C LYS A 568 -9.63 -32.44 -6.24
N HIS A 569 -10.06 -33.11 -5.17
CA HIS A 569 -9.25 -33.67 -4.08
C HIS A 569 -8.24 -34.75 -4.58
N ASP A 570 -8.32 -35.14 -5.86
CA ASP A 570 -7.82 -36.42 -6.37
C ASP A 570 -6.38 -36.44 -6.89
N LEU A 571 -5.71 -35.32 -7.18
CA LEU A 571 -4.42 -35.38 -7.89
C LEU A 571 -3.23 -35.75 -7.00
N GLU A 572 -3.21 -35.33 -5.73
CA GLU A 572 -2.16 -35.74 -4.79
C GLU A 572 -2.45 -37.11 -4.18
N HIS A 573 -3.73 -37.44 -3.93
CA HIS A 573 -4.13 -38.73 -3.37
C HIS A 573 -3.94 -39.89 -4.38
N HIS A 574 -4.35 -39.73 -5.65
CA HIS A 574 -4.16 -40.78 -6.66
C HIS A 574 -2.68 -40.99 -7.00
N CYS A 575 -1.84 -39.95 -6.97
CA CYS A 575 -0.40 -40.13 -7.19
C CYS A 575 0.26 -40.95 -6.06
N GLN A 576 -0.14 -40.71 -4.81
CA GLN A 576 0.36 -41.48 -3.65
C GLN A 576 -0.18 -42.92 -3.62
N GLU A 577 -1.43 -43.12 -4.05
CA GLU A 577 -2.07 -44.44 -4.10
C GLU A 577 -1.56 -45.28 -5.29
N ILE A 578 -1.31 -44.65 -6.44
CA ILE A 578 -0.63 -45.28 -7.59
C ILE A 578 0.85 -45.58 -7.26
N SER A 579 1.54 -44.70 -6.52
CA SER A 579 2.90 -45.00 -6.02
C SER A 579 2.91 -46.19 -5.06
N ARG A 580 1.94 -46.30 -4.15
CA ARG A 580 1.79 -47.48 -3.28
C ARG A 580 1.45 -48.75 -4.05
N LEU A 581 0.59 -48.67 -5.08
CA LEU A 581 0.21 -49.83 -5.90
C LEU A 581 1.31 -50.32 -6.85
N LEU A 582 2.25 -49.44 -7.24
CA LEU A 582 3.37 -49.76 -8.12
C LEU A 582 4.64 -50.21 -7.37
N GLU A 583 4.70 -50.06 -6.04
CA GLU A 583 5.79 -50.59 -5.21
C GLU A 583 5.82 -52.14 -5.19
N ASP A 584 4.71 -52.81 -5.52
CA ASP A 584 4.55 -54.26 -5.45
C ASP A 584 4.65 -55.00 -6.82
N CYS A 585 5.00 -54.32 -7.93
CA CYS A 585 5.03 -54.93 -9.28
C CYS A 585 6.45 -55.32 -9.78
N ASP A 586 6.57 -56.44 -10.50
CA ASP A 586 7.81 -56.94 -11.12
C ASP A 586 8.38 -55.94 -12.17
N PRO A 587 9.69 -55.61 -12.14
CA PRO A 587 10.33 -54.67 -13.07
C PRO A 587 10.11 -54.95 -14.57
N ILE A 588 10.00 -56.23 -14.96
CA ILE A 588 9.81 -56.60 -16.37
C ILE A 588 8.39 -56.26 -16.84
N GLN A 589 7.40 -56.35 -15.94
CA GLN A 589 6.05 -55.91 -16.24
C GLN A 589 6.00 -54.39 -16.34
N GLN A 590 6.67 -53.65 -15.46
CA GLN A 590 6.71 -52.18 -15.50
C GLN A 590 7.23 -51.64 -16.85
N GLU A 591 8.30 -52.21 -17.42
CA GLU A 591 8.82 -51.78 -18.73
C GLU A 591 7.85 -52.09 -19.89
N SER A 592 7.17 -53.24 -19.84
CA SER A 592 6.14 -53.60 -20.81
C SER A 592 4.97 -52.61 -20.75
N TRP A 593 4.47 -52.28 -19.56
CA TRP A 593 3.36 -51.35 -19.38
C TRP A 593 3.72 -49.92 -19.80
N ILE A 594 4.94 -49.47 -19.50
CA ILE A 594 5.44 -48.16 -19.95
C ILE A 594 5.50 -48.10 -21.49
N ARG A 595 5.96 -49.17 -22.16
CA ARG A 595 5.93 -49.23 -23.63
C ARG A 595 4.52 -49.21 -24.20
N HIS A 596 3.54 -49.89 -23.60
CA HIS A 596 2.16 -49.91 -24.09
C HIS A 596 1.45 -48.55 -23.88
N LEU A 597 1.76 -47.83 -22.80
CA LEU A 597 1.27 -46.46 -22.57
C LEU A 597 1.92 -45.44 -23.51
N GLN A 598 3.22 -45.57 -23.78
CA GLN A 598 3.95 -44.69 -24.72
C GLN A 598 3.55 -44.91 -26.18
N THR A 599 3.07 -46.11 -26.53
CA THR A 599 2.61 -46.46 -27.89
C THR A 599 1.09 -46.28 -28.08
N GLY A 600 0.37 -45.84 -27.04
CA GLY A 600 -1.08 -45.57 -27.11
C GLY A 600 -1.96 -46.82 -27.17
N GLN A 601 -1.42 -48.01 -26.86
CA GLN A 601 -2.16 -49.27 -26.93
C GLN A 601 -3.04 -49.57 -25.70
N ARG A 602 -2.91 -48.82 -24.59
CA ARG A 602 -3.78 -48.89 -23.39
C ARG A 602 -4.00 -47.51 -22.78
N ASN A 603 -5.14 -47.30 -22.09
CA ASN A 603 -5.47 -46.03 -21.42
C ASN A 603 -5.45 -46.18 -19.89
N THR A 604 -5.39 -45.05 -19.17
CA THR A 604 -5.24 -45.02 -17.70
C THR A 604 -6.43 -45.62 -16.96
N SER A 605 -7.61 -45.70 -17.60
CA SER A 605 -8.81 -46.36 -17.08
C SER A 605 -8.69 -47.89 -16.98
N ASP A 606 -7.78 -48.52 -17.73
CA ASP A 606 -7.58 -49.98 -17.68
C ASP A 606 -6.91 -50.45 -16.37
N LEU A 607 -6.24 -49.54 -15.64
CA LEU A 607 -5.57 -49.82 -14.36
C LEU A 607 -6.53 -50.08 -13.19
N LEU A 608 -7.76 -49.54 -13.22
CA LEU A 608 -8.72 -49.71 -12.12
C LEU A 608 -9.40 -51.09 -12.07
N ASN A 609 -9.25 -51.93 -13.12
CA ASN A 609 -9.95 -53.21 -13.23
C ASN A 609 -9.12 -54.44 -12.79
N LEU A 610 -7.88 -54.26 -12.32
CA LEU A 610 -7.02 -55.35 -11.83
C LEU A 610 -7.14 -55.52 -10.31
N LYS A 611 -8.34 -55.85 -9.82
CA LYS A 611 -8.52 -56.48 -8.50
C LYS A 611 -8.66 -57.97 -8.70
N THR A 612 -7.55 -58.71 -8.73
CA THR A 612 -7.48 -60.11 -8.26
C THR A 612 -6.08 -60.69 -8.49
N THR A 613 -5.55 -61.38 -7.46
CA THR A 613 -4.39 -62.31 -7.44
C THR A 613 -2.96 -61.77 -7.26
N LEU A 614 -2.48 -61.80 -5.99
CA LEU A 614 -1.22 -62.40 -5.45
C LEU A 614 -0.55 -61.60 -4.30
N PRO A 615 0.26 -62.23 -3.41
CA PRO A 615 0.51 -61.79 -2.03
C PRO A 615 1.93 -61.26 -1.74
N ALA A 616 2.06 -60.60 -0.57
CA ALA A 616 3.17 -59.80 -0.06
C ALA A 616 4.52 -60.52 0.17
N ASN A 617 5.64 -59.84 -0.18
CA ASN A 617 6.75 -59.47 0.74
C ASN A 617 8.01 -58.92 0.03
N HIS A 618 8.66 -57.97 0.71
CA HIS A 618 10.03 -57.44 0.61
C HIS A 618 10.30 -56.10 -0.12
N THR A 619 10.98 -55.22 0.63
CA THR A 619 11.27 -53.80 0.41
C THR A 619 12.64 -53.55 -0.22
N ILE A 620 12.71 -52.82 -1.35
CA ILE A 620 13.92 -52.19 -1.93
C ILE A 620 13.52 -50.90 -2.68
N PRO A 621 14.27 -49.77 -2.64
CA PRO A 621 13.80 -48.47 -3.18
C PRO A 621 14.03 -48.30 -4.71
N CYS A 622 13.05 -47.71 -5.41
CA CYS A 622 13.02 -47.55 -6.87
C CYS A 622 13.23 -46.10 -7.37
N ARG A 623 13.83 -45.94 -8.56
CA ARG A 623 14.15 -44.69 -9.28
C ARG A 623 13.13 -44.37 -10.37
N ILE A 624 11.93 -43.87 -10.05
CA ILE A 624 10.96 -43.43 -11.08
C ILE A 624 10.22 -42.17 -10.61
N CYS A 625 10.83 -41.00 -10.79
CA CYS A 625 10.15 -39.71 -10.58
C CYS A 625 10.40 -38.70 -11.72
N SER A 626 11.29 -38.99 -12.67
CA SER A 626 11.71 -38.03 -13.69
C SER A 626 10.92 -38.09 -15.01
N THR A 627 10.12 -39.13 -15.26
CA THR A 627 9.53 -39.36 -16.59
C THR A 627 8.07 -38.91 -16.69
N ILE A 628 7.30 -38.96 -15.60
CA ILE A 628 5.86 -38.60 -15.59
C ILE A 628 5.63 -37.10 -15.75
N THR A 629 6.58 -36.27 -15.31
CA THR A 629 6.50 -34.79 -15.43
C THR A 629 6.65 -34.29 -16.87
N SER A 630 7.06 -35.14 -17.82
CA SER A 630 7.30 -34.74 -19.22
C SER A 630 6.09 -34.89 -20.16
N LEU A 631 4.97 -35.46 -19.68
CA LEU A 631 3.76 -35.70 -20.49
C LEU A 631 2.68 -34.60 -20.39
N SER A 632 2.88 -33.57 -19.56
CA SER A 632 1.92 -32.47 -19.38
C SER A 632 2.09 -31.28 -20.36
N SER A 633 2.90 -31.44 -21.41
CA SER A 633 3.15 -30.40 -22.41
C SER A 633 2.92 -30.90 -23.84
N ILE A 634 1.67 -31.23 -24.16
CA ILE A 634 1.19 -31.40 -25.53
C ILE A 634 -0.11 -30.60 -25.67
N PRO A 635 -0.19 -29.58 -26.55
CA PRO A 635 -1.45 -28.93 -26.86
C PRO A 635 -2.26 -29.74 -27.89
N ASP A 636 -3.58 -29.77 -27.69
CA ASP A 636 -4.57 -30.41 -28.54
C ASP A 636 -4.52 -29.98 -30.02
N LEU A 637 -4.67 -30.99 -30.88
CA LEU A 637 -4.77 -30.94 -32.33
C LEU A 637 -6.26 -31.00 -32.70
N HIS A 638 -6.85 -29.93 -33.26
CA HIS A 638 -8.03 -30.04 -34.16
C HIS A 638 -8.39 -28.72 -34.85
N ARG A 639 -7.99 -28.56 -36.13
CA ARG A 639 -8.86 -28.51 -37.34
C ARG A 639 -8.13 -27.88 -38.52
N THR A 640 -7.85 -28.73 -39.50
CA THR A 640 -7.59 -28.40 -40.91
C THR A 640 -8.89 -28.40 -41.71
N THR A 641 -9.01 -27.49 -42.67
CA THR A 641 -9.65 -27.63 -44.00
C THR A 641 -9.25 -26.37 -44.79
N GLU A 642 -8.19 -26.48 -45.61
CA GLU A 642 -8.23 -26.61 -47.08
C GLU A 642 -8.53 -25.28 -47.81
N LEU A 643 -7.51 -24.75 -48.50
CA LEU A 643 -7.42 -24.65 -49.97
C LEU A 643 -6.19 -23.81 -50.37
N GLU A 644 -5.33 -24.42 -51.21
CA GLU A 644 -4.70 -23.94 -52.46
C GLU A 644 -4.33 -22.42 -52.56
N GLU A 645 -3.20 -21.95 -53.07
CA GLU A 645 -2.25 -22.47 -54.05
C GLU A 645 -1.10 -21.43 -54.20
N ASN A 646 0.05 -21.90 -54.71
CA ASN A 646 0.99 -21.19 -55.58
C ASN A 646 2.04 -20.17 -55.06
N ASN A 647 3.29 -20.65 -55.18
CA ASN A 647 4.43 -20.06 -55.92
C ASN A 647 5.22 -18.89 -55.29
N THR A 648 6.47 -19.15 -54.86
CA THR A 648 7.76 -18.91 -55.57
C THR A 648 8.13 -17.42 -55.65
N MET A 649 9.36 -16.92 -55.50
CA MET A 649 10.71 -17.49 -55.49
C MET A 649 11.71 -16.37 -55.13
N TYR A 650 12.95 -16.78 -54.80
CA TYR A 650 14.23 -16.05 -54.84
C TYR A 650 14.51 -14.94 -53.80
N SER A 651 15.71 -14.72 -53.22
CA SER A 651 17.04 -15.36 -53.12
C SER A 651 18.06 -14.22 -53.01
N THR A 652 18.91 -14.27 -51.98
CA THR A 652 20.33 -13.83 -51.83
C THR A 652 20.94 -12.74 -52.74
N TYR A 653 21.87 -11.94 -52.19
CA TYR A 653 23.32 -12.05 -52.50
C TYR A 653 24.19 -11.16 -51.57
N LEU A 654 25.44 -11.60 -51.41
CA LEU A 654 26.50 -11.16 -50.51
C LEU A 654 27.61 -10.38 -51.27
N THR A 655 28.25 -9.40 -50.60
CA THR A 655 29.71 -9.00 -50.65
C THR A 655 30.35 -8.34 -51.90
N PRO A 656 31.60 -7.76 -51.86
CA PRO A 656 32.45 -7.15 -50.79
C PRO A 656 33.26 -5.84 -51.16
N ILE A 657 33.86 -5.20 -50.13
CA ILE A 657 35.19 -4.49 -49.99
C ILE A 657 35.66 -3.38 -50.96
N GLN A 658 36.01 -2.18 -50.42
CA GLN A 658 37.35 -1.54 -50.54
C GLN A 658 37.58 -0.33 -49.60
N SER A 659 38.87 -0.12 -49.28
CA SER A 659 39.52 0.69 -48.24
C SER A 659 39.99 2.08 -48.69
N ILE A 660 39.98 3.09 -47.80
CA ILE A 660 40.92 4.24 -47.78
C ILE A 660 41.15 4.68 -46.31
N GLU A 661 42.41 4.92 -45.94
CA GLU A 661 42.92 5.43 -44.65
C GLU A 661 42.84 6.97 -44.54
N GLU A 662 42.58 7.52 -43.33
CA GLU A 662 43.52 8.40 -42.57
C GLU A 662 42.85 9.19 -41.41
N SER A 663 43.55 9.17 -40.26
CA SER A 663 43.63 10.17 -39.17
C SER A 663 42.50 10.39 -38.14
N GLU A 664 42.82 9.96 -36.90
CA GLU A 664 42.70 10.64 -35.59
C GLU A 664 41.43 11.44 -35.22
N LEU A 665 40.63 10.91 -34.28
CA LEU A 665 40.50 11.40 -32.89
C LEU A 665 39.28 10.74 -32.19
N SER A 666 39.51 10.37 -30.94
CA SER A 666 38.62 9.60 -30.06
C SER A 666 37.37 10.35 -29.61
N SER A 667 36.18 9.76 -29.82
CA SER A 667 35.05 9.86 -28.89
C SER A 667 34.01 8.78 -29.19
N SER A 668 33.88 7.80 -28.30
CA SER A 668 32.88 6.73 -28.36
C SER A 668 31.46 7.25 -28.04
N PRO A 669 30.41 6.83 -28.79
CA PRO A 669 29.03 7.22 -28.56
C PRO A 669 28.32 6.27 -27.57
N SER A 670 27.49 6.83 -26.69
CA SER A 670 26.58 6.08 -25.82
C SER A 670 25.19 5.91 -26.46
N THR A 671 24.75 4.66 -26.51
CA THR A 671 23.47 4.15 -27.04
C THR A 671 22.28 4.47 -26.09
N PRO A 672 21.03 4.62 -26.59
CA PRO A 672 19.87 5.03 -25.78
C PRO A 672 19.16 3.84 -25.11
N GLY A 673 18.80 4.00 -23.82
CA GLY A 673 17.93 3.10 -23.05
C GLY A 673 16.47 3.61 -22.95
N PRO A 674 15.51 2.75 -22.56
CA PRO A 674 14.08 2.90 -22.86
C PRO A 674 13.33 3.92 -21.99
N LEU A 675 12.36 4.58 -22.63
CA LEU A 675 11.42 5.55 -22.06
C LEU A 675 10.30 4.82 -21.32
N ASN A 676 10.21 4.99 -20.00
CA ASN A 676 9.03 4.64 -19.21
C ASN A 676 8.07 5.83 -19.12
N GLU A 677 6.81 5.55 -19.45
CA GLU A 677 5.66 6.44 -19.30
C GLU A 677 5.15 6.35 -17.86
N ASP A 678 5.09 7.48 -17.14
CA ASP A 678 4.01 7.82 -16.21
C ASP A 678 4.15 9.29 -15.81
N GLY A 679 3.05 10.03 -15.88
CA GLY A 679 2.97 11.45 -15.56
C GLY A 679 2.47 11.64 -14.14
N GLU A 680 3.40 11.76 -13.20
CA GLU A 680 3.21 12.38 -11.89
C GLU A 680 4.51 13.13 -11.54
N ASP A 681 4.38 14.25 -10.82
CA ASP A 681 5.46 15.19 -10.50
C ASP A 681 6.70 14.51 -9.88
N PHE A 682 7.72 14.29 -10.72
CA PHE A 682 8.99 13.71 -10.32
C PHE A 682 10.12 14.70 -10.65
N PHE A 683 10.42 15.61 -9.73
CA PHE A 683 11.63 16.42 -9.77
C PHE A 683 12.85 15.55 -9.40
N LEU A 684 13.29 14.71 -10.35
CA LEU A 684 14.62 14.11 -10.28
C LEU A 684 15.67 15.20 -10.45
N VAL A 685 16.56 15.26 -9.46
CA VAL A 685 17.81 16.00 -9.43
C VAL A 685 18.65 15.60 -10.65
N GLN A 686 18.62 16.39 -11.72
CA GLN A 686 19.69 16.40 -12.72
C GLN A 686 20.80 17.30 -12.21
N HIS A 687 21.77 16.72 -11.50
CA HIS A 687 23.07 17.35 -11.32
C HIS A 687 23.82 17.26 -12.65
N ASN A 688 23.69 18.29 -13.48
CA ASN A 688 24.64 18.56 -14.54
C ASN A 688 24.93 20.06 -14.51
N GLU A 689 25.96 20.43 -13.74
CA GLU A 689 26.89 21.53 -14.01
C GLU A 689 27.93 21.56 -12.87
N SER A 690 29.20 21.40 -13.23
CA SER A 690 30.36 21.44 -12.33
C SER A 690 30.46 22.80 -11.60
N PRO A 691 30.61 22.88 -10.27
CA PRO A 691 30.72 24.16 -9.58
C PRO A 691 32.17 24.49 -9.23
N LEU A 692 33.03 24.79 -10.21
CA LEU A 692 34.34 25.41 -9.95
C LEU A 692 34.77 26.25 -11.16
N SER A 693 34.27 27.49 -11.24
CA SER A 693 34.94 28.55 -12.01
C SER A 693 35.35 29.68 -11.05
N SER A 694 36.67 29.92 -11.05
CA SER A 694 37.42 31.12 -10.63
C SER A 694 36.95 31.89 -9.39
N ARG A 695 37.65 31.64 -8.27
CA ARG A 695 37.73 32.55 -7.12
C ARG A 695 38.79 33.62 -7.38
N GLU A 696 38.37 34.87 -7.59
CA GLU A 696 39.22 36.05 -7.41
C GLU A 696 38.58 36.95 -6.34
N GLY A 697 39.37 37.37 -5.34
CA GLY A 697 38.95 38.38 -4.34
C GLY A 697 39.02 37.94 -2.88
N SER A 698 40.22 38.00 -2.31
CA SER A 698 40.52 38.28 -0.89
C SER A 698 39.76 37.52 0.21
N GLN A 699 40.15 36.27 0.44
CA GLN A 699 40.58 35.73 1.74
C GLN A 699 41.05 34.29 1.49
N GLN A 700 42.35 34.06 1.61
CA GLN A 700 42.94 32.72 1.45
C GLN A 700 42.23 31.73 2.40
N PRO A 701 41.68 30.61 1.90
CA PRO A 701 41.27 29.55 2.80
C PRO A 701 42.55 28.99 3.40
N ILE A 702 42.66 29.08 4.73
CA ILE A 702 43.71 28.44 5.52
C ILE A 702 43.81 26.99 5.04
N ALA A 703 44.88 26.69 4.29
CA ALA A 703 45.18 25.35 3.83
C ALA A 703 45.61 24.53 5.05
N ILE A 704 44.63 23.98 5.76
CA ILE A 704 44.88 22.97 6.78
C ILE A 704 45.22 21.69 6.01
N ARG A 705 46.51 21.47 5.76
CA ARG A 705 47.06 20.16 5.39
C ARG A 705 46.96 19.22 6.59
N THR A 706 45.75 18.85 6.99
CA THR A 706 45.53 17.70 7.86
C THR A 706 45.45 16.47 6.99
N ARG A 707 46.31 15.47 7.27
CA ARG A 707 46.14 14.13 6.71
C ARG A 707 44.68 13.69 6.97
N PRO A 708 43.95 13.18 5.96
CA PRO A 708 42.60 12.68 6.19
C PRO A 708 42.68 11.61 7.29
N LYS A 709 41.94 11.82 8.38
CA LYS A 709 41.95 10.92 9.53
C LYS A 709 41.13 9.66 9.23
N TYR A 710 40.16 9.78 8.32
CA TYR A 710 39.29 8.71 7.87
C TYR A 710 39.14 8.73 6.34
N PRO A 711 38.90 7.57 5.68
CA PRO A 711 38.68 7.48 4.24
C PRO A 711 37.52 8.34 3.73
N ILE A 712 36.56 8.69 4.59
CA ILE A 712 35.44 9.55 4.22
C ILE A 712 35.83 11.03 4.09
N ASP A 713 36.92 11.45 4.75
CA ASP A 713 37.46 12.82 4.64
C ASP A 713 38.19 13.05 3.31
N SER A 714 38.42 12.00 2.50
CA SER A 714 38.96 12.11 1.15
C SER A 714 37.88 12.17 0.06
N LEU A 715 36.60 12.04 0.42
CA LEU A 715 35.53 12.21 -0.56
C LEU A 715 35.44 13.67 -1.03
N PRO A 716 35.22 13.91 -2.33
CA PRO A 716 34.80 15.20 -2.84
C PRO A 716 33.58 15.72 -2.08
N SER A 717 33.53 17.02 -1.81
CA SER A 717 32.43 17.63 -1.05
C SER A 717 31.08 17.44 -1.72
N GLU A 718 31.04 17.30 -3.05
CA GLU A 718 29.85 17.01 -3.85
C GLU A 718 29.25 15.64 -3.51
N LEU A 719 30.09 14.62 -3.34
CA LEU A 719 29.63 13.28 -2.93
C LEU A 719 29.16 13.31 -1.48
N LEU A 720 29.86 14.03 -0.61
CA LEU A 720 29.45 14.16 0.78
C LEU A 720 28.10 14.90 0.91
N ILE A 721 27.89 15.98 0.17
CA ILE A 721 26.61 16.68 0.10
C ILE A 721 25.51 15.77 -0.46
N ALA A 722 25.79 15.01 -1.52
CA ALA A 722 24.80 14.08 -2.09
C ALA A 722 24.40 12.97 -1.11
N ILE A 723 25.35 12.47 -0.33
CA ILE A 723 25.11 11.49 0.75
C ILE A 723 24.27 12.13 1.86
N LEU A 724 24.69 13.27 2.38
CA LEU A 724 23.98 13.98 3.45
C LEU A 724 22.59 14.45 3.00
N GLY A 725 22.40 14.75 1.72
CA GLY A 725 21.12 15.14 1.13
C GLY A 725 20.08 14.01 1.04
N LYS A 726 20.46 12.76 1.35
CA LYS A 726 19.52 11.63 1.51
C LYS A 726 18.91 11.54 2.91
N LEU A 727 19.42 12.33 3.87
CA LEU A 727 18.87 12.39 5.21
C LEU A 727 17.50 13.07 5.19
N SER A 728 16.53 12.45 5.86
CA SER A 728 15.14 12.90 5.86
C SER A 728 14.84 13.91 6.96
N SER A 729 15.72 14.03 7.97
CA SER A 729 15.49 14.90 9.13
C SER A 729 16.57 15.99 9.27
N PRO A 730 16.18 17.26 9.51
CA PRO A 730 17.11 18.33 9.88
C PRO A 730 17.96 18.00 11.12
N GLN A 731 17.46 17.13 12.01
CA GLN A 731 18.18 16.67 13.20
C GLN A 731 19.34 15.72 12.86
N GLU A 732 19.22 14.94 11.78
CA GLU A 732 20.29 14.06 11.30
C GLU A 732 21.41 14.90 10.67
N LEU A 733 21.04 15.90 9.87
CA LEU A 733 22.00 16.88 9.32
C LEU A 733 22.76 17.60 10.43
N LEU A 734 22.09 17.95 11.52
CA LEU A 734 22.72 18.53 12.70
C LEU A 734 23.77 17.58 13.30
N ASN A 735 23.46 16.30 13.47
CA ASN A 735 24.41 15.32 13.99
C ASN A 735 25.64 15.23 13.07
N CYS A 736 25.43 15.25 11.76
CA CYS A 736 26.51 15.29 10.77
C CYS A 736 27.37 16.55 10.89
N MET A 737 26.79 17.70 11.22
CA MET A 737 27.56 18.94 11.44
C MET A 737 28.52 18.87 12.64
N LEU A 738 28.28 17.97 13.59
CA LEU A 738 29.12 17.81 14.77
C LEU A 738 30.33 16.90 14.53
N VAL A 739 30.36 16.17 13.41
CA VAL A 739 31.40 15.18 13.09
C VAL A 739 32.74 15.84 12.76
N SER A 740 32.76 16.75 11.80
CA SER A 740 33.98 17.45 11.41
C SER A 740 33.66 18.81 10.79
N ARG A 741 34.67 19.69 10.68
CA ARG A 741 34.50 20.99 10.02
C ARG A 741 34.07 20.82 8.55
N ALA A 742 34.57 19.79 7.85
CA ALA A 742 34.20 19.52 6.46
C ALA A 742 32.72 19.10 6.33
N TRP A 743 32.26 18.22 7.23
CA TRP A 743 30.87 17.79 7.28
C TRP A 743 29.93 18.93 7.70
N ALA A 744 30.36 19.75 8.67
CA ALA A 744 29.63 20.95 9.06
C ALA A 744 29.42 21.91 7.89
N MET A 745 30.43 22.09 7.03
CA MET A 745 30.29 22.92 5.82
C MET A 745 29.33 22.32 4.79
N CYS A 746 29.29 20.99 4.65
CA CYS A 746 28.40 20.32 3.70
C CYS A 746 26.94 20.28 4.21
N ALA A 747 26.73 19.97 5.48
CA ALA A 747 25.39 19.87 6.08
C ALA A 747 24.73 21.24 6.30
N VAL A 748 25.49 22.29 6.66
CA VAL A 748 24.92 23.63 6.81
C VAL A 748 24.37 24.16 5.48
N ASP A 749 25.05 23.85 4.37
CA ASP A 749 24.60 24.24 3.03
C ASP A 749 23.25 23.58 2.70
N LEU A 750 23.07 22.29 3.02
CA LEU A 750 21.80 21.58 2.84
C LEU A 750 20.64 22.17 3.68
N LEU A 751 20.89 22.53 4.94
CA LEU A 751 19.88 23.12 5.83
C LEU A 751 19.42 24.50 5.35
N TRP A 752 20.36 25.30 4.86
CA TRP A 752 20.10 26.66 4.41
C TRP A 752 19.77 26.74 2.91
N HIS A 753 19.88 25.65 2.15
CA HIS A 753 19.55 25.63 0.72
C HIS A 753 18.08 25.97 0.44
N ARG A 754 17.15 25.43 1.25
CA ARG A 754 15.70 25.65 1.17
C ARG A 754 15.10 25.79 2.59
N PRO A 755 15.27 26.93 3.25
CA PRO A 755 14.71 27.16 4.58
C PRO A 755 13.17 27.13 4.52
N LEU A 756 12.55 26.56 5.56
CA LEU A 756 11.10 26.48 5.70
C LEU A 756 10.57 27.67 6.50
N PHE A 757 9.65 28.43 5.92
CA PHE A 757 9.02 29.59 6.54
C PHE A 757 7.57 29.28 6.89
N THR A 758 7.35 28.75 8.10
CA THR A 758 6.00 28.35 8.57
C THR A 758 5.36 29.39 9.48
N THR A 759 6.13 30.28 10.09
CA THR A 759 5.63 31.33 10.99
C THR A 759 6.39 32.65 10.78
N GLN A 760 5.75 33.77 11.13
CA GLN A 760 6.34 35.11 11.04
C GLN A 760 7.59 35.27 11.92
N GLU A 761 7.60 34.66 13.11
CA GLU A 761 8.74 34.69 14.03
C GLU A 761 9.97 34.00 13.40
N ARG A 762 9.80 32.85 12.75
CA ARG A 762 10.89 32.15 12.06
C ARG A 762 11.46 32.97 10.91
N LEU A 763 10.60 33.64 10.16
CA LEU A 763 11.01 34.54 9.07
C LEU A 763 11.92 35.67 9.59
N GLN A 764 11.55 36.28 10.73
CA GLN A 764 12.35 37.31 11.39
C GLN A 764 13.68 36.75 11.92
N ASN A 765 13.66 35.60 12.59
CA ASN A 765 14.85 34.95 13.14
C ASN A 765 15.89 34.59 12.06
N ILE A 766 15.41 34.05 10.93
CA ILE A 766 16.24 33.75 9.76
C ILE A 766 16.78 35.05 9.17
N GLY A 767 15.94 36.07 8.99
CA GLY A 767 16.35 37.38 8.51
C GLY A 767 17.45 38.03 9.36
N GLN A 768 17.34 37.96 10.70
CA GLN A 768 18.37 38.45 11.62
C GLN A 768 19.67 37.64 11.52
N SER A 769 19.57 36.33 11.34
CA SER A 769 20.73 35.44 11.22
C SER A 769 21.52 35.71 9.94
N ILE A 770 20.82 35.98 8.83
CA ILE A 770 21.41 36.33 7.53
C ILE A 770 22.20 37.65 7.64
N ASN A 771 21.64 38.66 8.32
CA ASN A 771 22.21 40.00 8.37
C ASN A 771 23.18 40.24 9.54
N LYS A 772 23.62 39.19 10.22
CA LYS A 772 24.52 39.30 11.37
C LYS A 772 25.95 39.65 10.93
N PRO A 773 26.53 40.80 11.36
CA PRO A 773 27.85 41.27 10.87
C PRO A 773 29.02 40.32 11.15
N SER A 774 28.91 39.49 12.19
CA SER A 774 29.94 38.53 12.63
C SER A 774 29.43 37.08 12.57
N ALA A 775 28.66 36.75 11.53
CA ALA A 775 28.18 35.38 11.30
C ALA A 775 29.36 34.42 11.07
N TYR A 776 29.25 33.19 11.59
CA TYR A 776 30.30 32.18 11.44
C TYR A 776 30.36 31.59 10.03
N TRP A 777 29.19 31.42 9.39
CA TRP A 777 29.05 31.09 7.97
C TRP A 777 28.37 32.25 7.26
N ASN A 778 28.62 32.38 5.96
CA ASN A 778 27.86 33.29 5.12
C ASN A 778 26.52 32.64 4.77
N TYR A 779 25.56 32.68 5.70
CA TYR A 779 24.24 32.08 5.54
C TYR A 779 23.48 32.65 4.34
N ALA A 780 23.70 33.93 4.02
CA ALA A 780 23.08 34.60 2.89
C ALA A 780 23.42 33.91 1.55
N ASP A 781 24.65 33.43 1.41
CA ASP A 781 25.14 32.74 0.20
C ASP A 781 24.64 31.29 0.06
N MET A 782 24.12 30.70 1.13
CA MET A 782 23.66 29.30 1.15
C MET A 782 22.20 29.16 0.69
N ILE A 783 21.40 30.22 0.81
CA ILE A 783 19.99 30.21 0.41
C ILE A 783 19.87 30.23 -1.11
N ARG A 784 19.36 29.14 -1.68
CA ARG A 784 19.12 29.00 -3.13
C ARG A 784 17.65 28.91 -3.49
N ARG A 785 16.79 28.43 -2.59
CA ARG A 785 15.34 28.36 -2.79
C ARG A 785 14.61 29.11 -1.68
N LEU A 786 14.04 30.26 -2.02
CA LEU A 786 13.27 31.10 -1.11
C LEU A 786 11.78 30.96 -1.46
N ASN A 787 11.00 30.32 -0.59
CA ASN A 787 9.54 30.21 -0.76
C ASN A 787 8.82 30.79 0.46
N LEU A 788 8.04 31.84 0.23
CA LEU A 788 7.27 32.55 1.26
C LEU A 788 5.74 32.37 1.10
N SER A 789 5.28 31.43 0.26
CA SER A 789 3.86 31.20 -0.04
C SER A 789 3.03 30.75 1.16
N ASN A 790 3.64 30.32 2.27
CA ASN A 790 2.91 29.93 3.48
C ASN A 790 2.57 31.13 4.39
N LEU A 791 3.11 32.31 4.08
CA LEU A 791 2.97 33.53 4.89
C LEU A 791 2.48 34.71 4.05
N THR A 792 1.64 34.43 3.04
CA THR A 792 1.22 35.40 1.99
C THR A 792 0.75 36.74 2.56
N GLU A 793 -0.13 36.72 3.56
CA GLU A 793 -0.70 37.92 4.19
C GLU A 793 0.28 38.69 5.08
N LYS A 794 1.46 38.14 5.35
CA LYS A 794 2.45 38.71 6.29
C LYS A 794 3.76 39.14 5.61
N VAL A 795 3.83 39.00 4.29
CA VAL A 795 5.02 39.33 3.49
C VAL A 795 4.80 40.67 2.81
N SER A 796 5.65 41.64 3.18
CA SER A 796 5.69 42.99 2.61
C SER A 796 7.10 43.31 2.10
N ASP A 797 7.28 44.45 1.44
CA ASP A 797 8.59 44.90 0.95
C ASP A 797 9.63 44.97 2.08
N GLY A 798 9.21 45.41 3.27
CA GLY A 798 10.06 45.48 4.47
C GLY A 798 10.54 44.09 4.92
N THR A 799 9.72 43.06 4.72
CA THR A 799 10.09 41.68 5.01
C THR A 799 11.18 41.19 4.05
N LEU A 800 11.09 41.55 2.76
CA LEU A 800 12.08 41.17 1.74
C LEU A 800 13.43 41.85 1.91
N LEU A 801 13.50 43.02 2.56
CA LEU A 801 14.77 43.71 2.88
C LEU A 801 15.76 42.80 3.61
N SER A 802 15.25 41.92 4.49
CA SER A 802 16.09 40.98 5.25
C SER A 802 16.81 39.96 4.37
N PHE A 803 16.37 39.76 3.12
CA PHE A 803 16.92 38.80 2.18
C PHE A 803 17.70 39.46 1.05
N VAL A 804 17.84 40.79 1.03
CA VAL A 804 18.57 41.51 -0.04
C VAL A 804 20.05 41.11 -0.09
N SER A 805 20.63 40.70 1.03
CA SER A 805 22.01 40.18 1.12
C SER A 805 22.16 38.78 0.51
N CYS A 806 21.07 38.03 0.29
CA CYS A 806 21.10 36.74 -0.39
C CYS A 806 21.29 36.95 -1.90
N LYS A 807 22.51 36.74 -2.41
CA LYS A 807 22.89 36.97 -3.82
C LYS A 807 22.98 35.67 -4.67
N ARG A 808 22.52 34.54 -4.13
CA ARG A 808 22.58 33.20 -4.75
C ARG A 808 21.24 32.47 -4.86
N ILE A 809 20.13 33.21 -4.78
CA ILE A 809 18.79 32.67 -4.96
C ILE A 809 18.65 32.19 -6.41
N GLU A 810 18.32 30.91 -6.57
CA GLU A 810 18.03 30.25 -7.84
C GLU A 810 16.51 30.12 -8.07
N ARG A 811 15.71 29.99 -7.01
CA ARG A 811 14.24 29.92 -7.11
C ARG A 811 13.59 30.80 -6.06
N LEU A 812 12.69 31.67 -6.50
CA LEU A 812 11.95 32.60 -5.66
C LEU A 812 10.44 32.40 -5.85
N THR A 813 9.71 32.14 -4.77
CA THR A 813 8.25 31.94 -4.76
C THR A 813 7.60 32.88 -3.76
N LEU A 814 6.77 33.80 -4.27
CA LEU A 814 6.09 34.89 -3.56
C LEU A 814 4.58 34.92 -3.89
N THR A 815 3.99 33.75 -4.13
CA THR A 815 2.59 33.59 -4.52
C THR A 815 1.65 34.20 -3.48
N GLY A 816 0.71 35.05 -3.92
CA GLY A 816 -0.38 35.61 -3.11
C GLY A 816 0.02 36.72 -2.14
N CYS A 817 1.26 37.19 -2.16
CA CYS A 817 1.75 38.25 -1.27
C CYS A 817 1.23 39.64 -1.71
N LYS A 818 0.04 40.04 -1.25
CA LYS A 818 -0.65 41.25 -1.72
C LYS A 818 0.06 42.57 -1.38
N ASP A 819 0.81 42.61 -0.29
CA ASP A 819 1.51 43.82 0.19
C ASP A 819 2.90 44.04 -0.42
N LEU A 820 3.26 43.25 -1.44
CA LEU A 820 4.52 43.42 -2.18
C LEU A 820 4.34 44.39 -3.34
N THR A 821 5.31 45.28 -3.52
CA THR A 821 5.41 46.18 -4.67
C THR A 821 6.65 45.89 -5.50
N ASP A 822 6.82 46.60 -6.62
CA ASP A 822 8.03 46.52 -7.44
C ASP A 822 9.30 46.70 -6.62
N GLN A 823 9.29 47.57 -5.61
CA GLN A 823 10.47 47.88 -4.81
C GLN A 823 11.00 46.64 -4.10
N GLY A 824 10.13 45.88 -3.40
CA GLY A 824 10.52 44.68 -2.65
C GLY A 824 11.13 43.60 -3.55
N VAL A 825 10.46 43.30 -4.66
CA VAL A 825 10.87 42.22 -5.57
C VAL A 825 12.12 42.61 -6.36
N LYS A 826 12.18 43.84 -6.88
CA LYS A 826 13.32 44.36 -7.64
C LYS A 826 14.63 44.27 -6.87
N MET A 827 14.64 44.63 -5.58
CA MET A 827 15.85 44.58 -4.75
C MET A 827 16.44 43.17 -4.65
N LEU A 828 15.61 42.13 -4.64
CA LEU A 828 16.07 40.74 -4.66
C LEU A 828 16.55 40.35 -6.05
N VAL A 829 15.79 40.69 -7.09
CA VAL A 829 16.10 40.35 -8.49
C VAL A 829 17.44 40.94 -8.93
N GLU A 830 17.69 42.23 -8.69
CA GLU A 830 18.94 42.90 -9.06
C GLU A 830 20.17 42.27 -8.40
N GLY A 831 19.99 41.66 -7.22
CA GLY A 831 21.05 40.95 -6.51
C GLY A 831 21.33 39.53 -7.02
N ASN A 832 20.40 38.89 -7.74
CA ASN A 832 20.41 37.44 -7.97
C ASN A 832 20.55 37.09 -9.46
N ARG A 833 21.76 37.24 -10.01
CA ARG A 833 22.04 37.00 -11.45
C ARG A 833 21.86 35.55 -11.91
N ASN A 834 21.87 34.59 -10.98
CA ASN A 834 21.69 33.17 -11.25
C ASN A 834 20.25 32.68 -11.01
N LEU A 835 19.29 33.59 -10.87
CA LEU A 835 17.89 33.23 -10.69
C LEU A 835 17.41 32.39 -11.87
N LEU A 836 16.90 31.19 -11.58
CA LEU A 836 16.39 30.21 -12.54
C LEU A 836 14.87 30.20 -12.59
N ALA A 837 14.17 30.52 -11.51
CA ALA A 837 12.72 30.63 -11.52
C ALA A 837 12.17 31.71 -10.59
N LEU A 838 11.14 32.41 -11.06
CA LEU A 838 10.34 33.35 -10.26
C LEU A 838 8.87 32.99 -10.37
N ASP A 839 8.20 32.87 -9.22
CA ASP A 839 6.74 32.78 -9.11
C ASP A 839 6.22 33.92 -8.24
N VAL A 840 5.48 34.83 -8.85
CA VAL A 840 4.82 35.99 -8.22
C VAL A 840 3.31 35.97 -8.52
N THR A 841 2.74 34.76 -8.60
CA THR A 841 1.31 34.57 -8.85
C THR A 841 0.46 35.41 -7.89
N SER A 842 -0.50 36.17 -8.42
CA SER A 842 -1.45 37.01 -7.69
C SER A 842 -0.81 38.12 -6.85
N VAL A 843 0.38 38.61 -7.22
CA VAL A 843 0.96 39.83 -6.65
C VAL A 843 0.58 41.02 -7.53
N GLN A 844 -0.53 41.67 -7.20
CA GLN A 844 -1.21 42.63 -8.07
C GLN A 844 -0.49 43.98 -8.24
N ASN A 845 0.36 44.36 -7.28
CA ASN A 845 1.05 45.66 -7.29
C ASN A 845 2.41 45.64 -8.01
N LEU A 846 2.74 44.58 -8.76
CA LEU A 846 3.96 44.51 -9.58
C LEU A 846 3.68 45.01 -10.98
N THR A 847 4.52 45.92 -11.47
CA THR A 847 4.42 46.51 -12.81
C THR A 847 5.59 46.05 -13.70
N ASP A 848 5.72 46.66 -14.87
CA ASP A 848 6.85 46.48 -15.78
C ASP A 848 8.22 46.63 -15.11
N VAL A 849 8.33 47.45 -14.06
CA VAL A 849 9.58 47.70 -13.34
C VAL A 849 10.24 46.42 -12.85
N THR A 850 9.46 45.48 -12.29
CA THR A 850 9.98 44.19 -11.82
C THR A 850 10.46 43.31 -12.97
N ILE A 851 9.71 43.27 -14.07
CA ILE A 851 10.04 42.45 -15.24
C ILE A 851 11.26 42.99 -15.98
N GLU A 852 11.39 44.31 -16.11
CA GLU A 852 12.60 44.91 -16.67
C GLU A 852 13.83 44.66 -15.79
N ALA A 853 13.67 44.67 -14.45
CA ALA A 853 14.75 44.31 -13.54
C ALA A 853 15.18 42.85 -13.73
N LEU A 854 14.24 41.92 -13.95
CA LEU A 854 14.54 40.53 -14.30
C LEU A 854 15.32 40.45 -15.62
N ALA A 855 14.85 41.14 -16.65
CA ALA A 855 15.48 41.12 -17.98
C ALA A 855 16.93 41.61 -17.93
N ARG A 856 17.20 42.69 -17.17
CA ARG A 856 18.54 43.28 -17.04
C ARG A 856 19.52 42.44 -16.22
N ASN A 857 19.05 41.60 -15.29
CA ASN A 857 19.91 40.95 -14.29
C ASN A 857 19.92 39.42 -14.35
N CYS A 858 18.83 38.78 -14.76
CA CYS A 858 18.59 37.33 -14.59
C CYS A 858 18.58 36.58 -15.94
N HIS A 859 19.66 36.65 -16.71
CA HIS A 859 19.73 36.05 -18.05
C HIS A 859 19.61 34.51 -18.06
N ARG A 860 19.80 33.83 -16.92
CA ARG A 860 19.68 32.36 -16.77
C ARG A 860 18.27 31.88 -16.42
N LEU A 861 17.28 32.78 -16.41
CA LEU A 861 15.91 32.46 -16.04
C LEU A 861 15.33 31.34 -16.94
N GLN A 862 14.81 30.29 -16.31
CA GLN A 862 14.18 29.13 -16.95
C GLN A 862 12.68 29.06 -16.70
N GLY A 863 12.17 29.67 -15.63
CA GLY A 863 10.75 29.67 -15.30
C GLY A 863 10.25 31.04 -14.85
N LEU A 864 9.14 31.50 -15.43
CA LEU A 864 8.44 32.69 -14.96
C LEU A 864 6.96 32.40 -14.81
N ASN A 865 6.42 32.70 -13.63
CA ASN A 865 4.98 32.69 -13.38
C ASN A 865 4.54 34.03 -12.80
N VAL A 866 3.80 34.79 -13.61
CA VAL A 866 3.23 36.11 -13.27
C VAL A 866 1.71 36.09 -13.37
N THR A 867 1.12 34.90 -13.16
CA THR A 867 -0.34 34.70 -13.20
C THR A 867 -1.07 35.74 -12.34
N GLY A 868 -2.02 36.47 -12.90
CA GLY A 868 -2.83 37.45 -12.19
C GLY A 868 -2.15 38.80 -11.91
N CYS A 869 -0.95 39.05 -12.45
CA CYS A 869 -0.30 40.36 -12.43
C CYS A 869 -0.82 41.21 -13.61
N GLY A 870 -1.88 41.99 -13.38
CA GLY A 870 -2.61 42.68 -14.45
C GLY A 870 -1.99 43.96 -15.01
N THR A 871 -0.94 44.50 -14.38
CA THR A 871 -0.31 45.77 -14.76
C THR A 871 0.99 45.61 -15.56
N ILE A 872 1.40 44.37 -15.85
CA ILE A 872 2.55 44.04 -16.71
C ILE A 872 2.14 44.16 -18.17
N THR A 873 2.94 44.84 -18.98
CA THR A 873 2.69 45.12 -20.40
C THR A 873 3.69 44.42 -21.32
N ASP A 874 3.45 44.47 -22.63
CA ASP A 874 4.34 43.91 -23.62
C ASP A 874 5.76 44.50 -23.60
N VAL A 875 5.92 45.77 -23.20
CA VAL A 875 7.23 46.45 -23.24
C VAL A 875 8.26 45.70 -22.40
N SER A 876 7.88 45.33 -21.18
CA SER A 876 8.77 44.61 -20.27
C SER A 876 8.90 43.14 -20.64
N LEU A 877 7.84 42.51 -21.13
CA LEU A 877 7.84 41.12 -21.58
C LEU A 877 8.71 40.88 -22.82
N VAL A 878 8.70 41.81 -23.79
CA VAL A 878 9.59 41.76 -24.96
C VAL A 878 11.05 41.88 -24.51
N LEU A 879 11.36 42.84 -23.63
CA LEU A 879 12.70 43.01 -23.09
C LEU A 879 13.18 41.73 -22.37
N LEU A 880 12.28 41.07 -21.64
CA LEU A 880 12.56 39.80 -20.98
C LEU A 880 12.84 38.69 -22.00
N ALA A 881 12.00 38.56 -23.04
CA ALA A 881 12.18 37.56 -24.09
C ALA A 881 13.53 37.70 -24.80
N GLU A 882 13.97 38.94 -25.07
CA GLU A 882 15.27 39.20 -25.70
C GLU A 882 16.46 38.81 -24.81
N SER A 883 16.30 38.97 -23.48
CA SER A 883 17.37 38.81 -22.50
C SER A 883 17.46 37.40 -21.91
N CYS A 884 16.34 36.70 -21.73
CA CYS A 884 16.22 35.43 -21.01
C CYS A 884 15.95 34.25 -21.95
N LYS A 885 16.95 33.87 -22.75
CA LYS A 885 16.81 32.87 -23.83
C LYS A 885 16.67 31.41 -23.36
N TYR A 886 16.95 31.14 -22.07
CA TYR A 886 16.87 29.80 -21.47
C TYR A 886 15.50 29.47 -20.88
N LEU A 887 14.50 30.30 -21.16
CA LEU A 887 13.15 30.11 -20.64
C LEU A 887 12.54 28.79 -21.15
N LYS A 888 12.09 27.98 -20.21
CA LYS A 888 11.44 26.67 -20.43
C LYS A 888 9.97 26.69 -20.02
N ARG A 889 9.60 27.49 -19.02
CA ARG A 889 8.23 27.57 -18.49
C ARG A 889 7.80 29.02 -18.38
N LEU A 890 6.67 29.36 -18.99
CA LEU A 890 6.12 30.70 -18.98
C LEU A 890 4.61 30.65 -18.67
N LYS A 891 4.19 31.27 -17.57
CA LYS A 891 2.77 31.38 -17.19
C LYS A 891 2.38 32.84 -17.08
N LEU A 892 1.50 33.27 -17.98
CA LEU A 892 0.99 34.64 -18.12
C LEU A 892 -0.52 34.72 -17.88
N ASN A 893 -1.07 33.76 -17.13
CA ASN A 893 -2.51 33.63 -16.97
C ASN A 893 -3.14 34.91 -16.42
N LYS A 894 -4.21 35.40 -17.06
CA LYS A 894 -4.93 36.63 -16.70
C LYS A 894 -4.04 37.89 -16.67
N CYS A 895 -2.96 37.92 -17.47
CA CYS A 895 -2.21 39.15 -17.74
C CYS A 895 -2.92 39.91 -18.87
N VAL A 896 -3.90 40.74 -18.50
CA VAL A 896 -4.85 41.37 -19.43
C VAL A 896 -4.23 42.38 -20.42
N LEU A 897 -3.03 42.90 -20.13
CA LEU A 897 -2.32 43.84 -21.00
C LEU A 897 -1.28 43.17 -21.92
N THR A 898 -1.17 41.84 -21.88
CA THR A 898 -0.30 41.08 -22.78
C THR A 898 -0.96 40.90 -24.13
N THR A 899 -0.32 41.35 -25.22
CA THR A 899 -0.79 41.20 -26.59
C THR A 899 0.13 40.28 -27.41
N ASP A 900 -0.18 40.14 -28.70
CA ASP A 900 0.63 39.39 -29.65
C ASP A 900 2.11 39.77 -29.65
N VAL A 901 2.44 41.04 -29.39
CA VAL A 901 3.82 41.54 -29.46
C VAL A 901 4.73 40.79 -28.49
N ALA A 902 4.29 40.59 -27.24
CA ALA A 902 5.07 39.83 -26.25
C ALA A 902 5.19 38.36 -26.62
N ILE A 903 4.09 37.74 -27.05
CA ILE A 903 4.06 36.31 -27.38
C ILE A 903 4.95 36.02 -28.59
N ASP A 904 4.92 36.87 -29.62
CA ASP A 904 5.81 36.79 -30.78
C ASP A 904 7.29 36.87 -30.37
N ALA A 905 7.62 37.75 -29.42
CA ALA A 905 8.98 37.88 -28.90
C ALA A 905 9.44 36.60 -28.20
N PHE A 906 8.63 36.03 -27.29
CA PHE A 906 8.96 34.76 -26.63
C PHE A 906 9.10 33.61 -27.63
N ALA A 907 8.16 33.48 -28.57
CA ALA A 907 8.20 32.44 -29.60
C ALA A 907 9.50 32.47 -30.42
N ARG A 908 9.98 33.66 -30.79
CA ARG A 908 11.18 33.83 -31.63
C ARG A 908 12.49 33.77 -30.84
N LYS A 909 12.50 34.23 -29.59
CA LYS A 909 13.72 34.42 -28.80
C LYS A 909 13.98 33.31 -27.77
N CYS A 910 12.95 32.55 -27.39
CA CYS A 910 13.02 31.50 -26.36
C CYS A 910 12.70 30.09 -26.95
N PRO A 911 13.61 29.49 -27.74
CA PRO A 911 13.35 28.21 -28.41
C PRO A 911 13.30 26.99 -27.49
N GLN A 912 13.66 27.14 -26.21
CA GLN A 912 13.67 26.06 -25.21
C GLN A 912 12.36 25.93 -24.43
N LEU A 913 11.33 26.69 -24.80
CA LEU A 913 10.03 26.64 -24.14
C LEU A 913 9.42 25.23 -24.24
N LEU A 914 9.12 24.68 -23.06
CA LEU A 914 8.47 23.39 -22.84
C LEU A 914 6.99 23.58 -22.49
N GLU A 915 6.67 24.63 -21.74
CA GLU A 915 5.34 24.90 -21.22
C GLU A 915 5.04 26.40 -21.36
N ILE A 916 3.90 26.71 -21.97
CA ILE A 916 3.37 28.07 -22.01
C ILE A 916 1.87 28.09 -21.70
N ASP A 917 1.50 28.97 -20.77
CA ASP A 917 0.13 29.11 -20.27
C ASP A 917 -0.32 30.56 -20.42
N LEU A 918 -1.27 30.78 -21.32
CA LEU A 918 -1.82 32.08 -21.70
C LEU A 918 -3.30 32.18 -21.32
N HIS A 919 -3.75 31.40 -20.34
CA HIS A 919 -5.16 31.36 -19.97
C HIS A 919 -5.70 32.76 -19.62
N GLY A 920 -6.76 33.21 -20.28
CA GLY A 920 -7.39 34.50 -20.04
C GLY A 920 -6.57 35.72 -20.49
N CYS A 921 -5.65 35.56 -21.45
CA CYS A 921 -5.01 36.69 -22.13
C CYS A 921 -5.89 37.13 -23.31
N GLU A 922 -6.87 38.00 -23.05
CA GLU A 922 -7.92 38.36 -24.01
C GLU A 922 -7.42 39.10 -25.26
N MET A 923 -6.23 39.70 -25.21
CA MET A 923 -5.63 40.48 -26.31
C MET A 923 -4.70 39.67 -27.22
N VAL A 924 -4.58 38.35 -27.00
CA VAL A 924 -3.82 37.44 -27.86
C VAL A 924 -4.69 37.02 -29.06
N THR A 925 -4.17 37.21 -30.27
CA THR A 925 -4.84 36.91 -31.54
C THR A 925 -4.13 35.81 -32.33
N ASP A 926 -4.66 35.49 -33.51
CA ASP A 926 -4.16 34.42 -34.36
C ASP A 926 -2.69 34.54 -34.74
N ALA A 927 -2.22 35.77 -34.93
CA ALA A 927 -0.88 36.05 -35.43
C ALA A 927 0.20 35.46 -34.51
N SER A 928 0.08 35.67 -33.20
CA SER A 928 1.08 35.22 -32.24
C SER A 928 1.05 33.72 -31.98
N VAL A 929 -0.14 33.12 -31.96
CA VAL A 929 -0.28 31.66 -31.85
C VAL A 929 0.31 30.97 -33.08
N SER A 930 0.05 31.49 -34.29
CA SER A 930 0.69 31.03 -35.53
C SER A 930 2.22 31.14 -35.47
N THR A 931 2.76 32.25 -34.95
CA THR A 931 4.21 32.40 -34.76
C THR A 931 4.75 31.39 -33.76
N LEU A 932 4.07 31.21 -32.64
CA LEU A 932 4.42 30.25 -31.59
C LEU A 932 4.52 28.83 -32.17
N MET A 933 3.51 28.40 -32.91
CA MET A 933 3.52 27.09 -33.58
C MET A 933 4.67 26.97 -34.58
N ARG A 934 4.87 27.97 -35.44
CA ARG A 934 5.92 27.95 -36.47
C ARG A 934 7.34 27.92 -35.88
N CYS A 935 7.57 28.64 -34.78
CA CYS A 935 8.87 28.73 -34.13
C CYS A 935 9.13 27.56 -33.18
N LEU A 936 8.11 27.12 -32.44
CA LEU A 936 8.22 26.12 -31.37
C LEU A 936 7.70 24.73 -31.79
N MET A 937 7.54 24.44 -33.08
CA MET A 937 7.28 23.07 -33.58
C MET A 937 8.32 22.60 -34.60
N GLN A 938 9.46 23.29 -34.70
CA GLN A 938 10.60 22.84 -35.51
C GLN A 938 11.29 21.62 -34.87
N PRO A 939 12.12 20.84 -35.60
CA PRO A 939 12.78 19.63 -35.07
C PRO A 939 13.64 19.82 -33.81
N LYS A 940 13.99 21.07 -33.47
CA LYS A 940 14.76 21.46 -32.27
C LYS A 940 13.90 22.03 -31.14
N SER A 941 12.58 22.06 -31.30
CA SER A 941 11.67 22.53 -30.26
C SER A 941 11.20 21.39 -29.37
N TYR A 942 10.86 21.74 -28.14
CA TYR A 942 10.54 20.80 -27.07
C TYR A 942 9.20 21.14 -26.39
N LEU A 943 8.33 21.93 -27.03
CA LEU A 943 7.04 22.31 -26.47
C LEU A 943 6.22 21.05 -26.17
N ARG A 944 5.78 20.92 -24.92
CA ARG A 944 5.00 19.78 -24.39
C ARG A 944 3.60 20.20 -23.99
N GLU A 945 3.43 21.43 -23.54
CA GLU A 945 2.18 21.95 -23.01
C GLU A 945 1.92 23.37 -23.52
N LEU A 946 0.74 23.56 -24.08
CA LEU A 946 0.22 24.85 -24.49
C LEU A 946 -1.20 25.02 -23.99
N ARG A 947 -1.45 26.10 -23.26
CA ARG A 947 -2.78 26.48 -22.80
C ARG A 947 -3.14 27.87 -23.29
N LEU A 948 -4.27 27.96 -23.98
CA LEU A 948 -4.82 29.16 -24.61
C LEU A 948 -6.28 29.38 -24.16
N ALA A 949 -6.67 28.75 -23.05
CA ALA A 949 -8.05 28.81 -22.58
C ALA A 949 -8.51 30.27 -22.37
N SER A 950 -9.72 30.60 -22.81
CA SER A 950 -10.33 31.94 -22.78
C SER A 950 -9.60 33.00 -23.64
N CYS A 951 -8.82 32.62 -24.65
CA CYS A 951 -8.33 33.54 -25.68
C CYS A 951 -9.40 33.70 -26.77
N SER A 952 -10.35 34.61 -26.56
CA SER A 952 -11.56 34.74 -27.38
C SER A 952 -11.34 35.25 -28.81
N LEU A 953 -10.21 35.91 -29.09
CA LEU A 953 -9.86 36.45 -30.41
C LEU A 953 -9.24 35.42 -31.37
N LEU A 954 -9.05 34.16 -30.92
CA LEU A 954 -8.50 33.10 -31.76
C LEU A 954 -9.54 32.53 -32.73
N THR A 955 -9.18 32.47 -34.01
CA THR A 955 -9.93 31.88 -35.12
C THR A 955 -9.11 30.79 -35.80
N ASP A 956 -9.67 30.11 -36.80
CA ASP A 956 -8.95 29.09 -37.57
C ASP A 956 -7.62 29.56 -38.19
N ALA A 957 -7.47 30.87 -38.41
CA ALA A 957 -6.27 31.44 -38.99
C ALA A 957 -5.00 31.12 -38.19
N CYS A 958 -5.10 30.92 -36.86
CA CYS A 958 -3.94 30.56 -36.05
C CYS A 958 -3.31 29.21 -36.42
N PHE A 959 -4.06 28.30 -37.02
CA PHE A 959 -3.60 26.97 -37.47
C PHE A 959 -3.62 26.79 -39.00
N ALA A 960 -4.24 27.70 -39.74
CA ALA A 960 -4.41 27.60 -41.19
C ALA A 960 -3.09 27.60 -41.98
N PHE A 961 -2.10 28.36 -41.52
CA PHE A 961 -0.85 28.62 -42.24
C PHE A 961 0.36 27.85 -41.67
N LEU A 962 0.11 26.67 -41.09
CA LEU A 962 1.19 25.77 -40.66
C LEU A 962 1.85 25.09 -41.87
N PRO A 963 3.19 24.98 -41.91
CA PRO A 963 3.88 24.24 -42.96
C PRO A 963 3.37 22.79 -43.05
N PRO A 964 3.15 22.23 -44.26
CA PRO A 964 2.60 20.88 -44.42
C PRO A 964 3.49 19.76 -43.82
N ASP A 965 4.80 20.00 -43.70
CA ASP A 965 5.75 19.06 -43.09
C ASP A 965 5.93 19.26 -41.57
N LEU A 966 5.20 20.20 -40.97
CA LEU A 966 5.33 20.50 -39.54
C LEU A 966 4.77 19.34 -38.70
N ARG A 967 5.63 18.72 -37.89
CA ARG A 967 5.24 17.70 -36.93
C ARG A 967 5.84 17.97 -35.55
N CYS A 968 4.99 18.35 -34.60
CA CYS A 968 5.34 18.46 -33.20
C CYS A 968 5.08 17.13 -32.48
N ASP A 969 6.09 16.27 -32.51
CA ASP A 969 6.05 15.00 -31.79
C ASP A 969 6.21 15.16 -30.28
N THR A 970 6.50 16.35 -29.76
CA THR A 970 6.71 16.60 -28.32
C THR A 970 5.46 17.11 -27.62
N LEU A 971 4.51 17.74 -28.32
CA LEU A 971 3.30 18.30 -27.73
C LEU A 971 2.42 17.18 -27.19
N ARG A 972 2.00 17.31 -25.92
CA ARG A 972 1.19 16.32 -25.21
C ARG A 972 -0.11 16.90 -24.69
N ILE A 973 -0.11 18.18 -24.30
CA ILE A 973 -1.25 18.86 -23.70
C ILE A 973 -1.56 20.12 -24.52
N LEU A 974 -2.80 20.21 -24.98
CA LEU A 974 -3.33 21.40 -25.62
C LEU A 974 -4.68 21.77 -25.00
N ASP A 975 -4.78 22.98 -24.46
CA ASP A 975 -6.01 23.53 -23.91
C ASP A 975 -6.48 24.75 -24.69
N LEU A 976 -7.64 24.63 -25.31
CA LEU A 976 -8.32 25.63 -26.14
C LEU A 976 -9.71 25.96 -25.56
N THR A 977 -9.92 25.73 -24.26
CA THR A 977 -11.22 26.00 -23.63
C THR A 977 -11.71 27.42 -23.94
N ALA A 978 -12.97 27.59 -24.31
CA ALA A 978 -13.60 28.89 -24.61
C ALA A 978 -12.98 29.70 -25.76
N CYS A 979 -12.29 29.04 -26.69
CA CYS A 979 -11.90 29.64 -27.98
C CYS A 979 -13.05 29.50 -28.98
N ALA A 980 -14.10 30.32 -28.82
CA ALA A 980 -15.39 30.11 -29.48
C ALA A 980 -15.37 30.23 -31.02
N ASN A 981 -14.40 30.93 -31.61
CA ASN A 981 -14.32 31.15 -33.06
C ASN A 981 -13.49 30.08 -33.81
N LEU A 982 -13.07 29.00 -33.13
CA LEU A 982 -12.40 27.86 -33.76
C LEU A 982 -13.43 26.89 -34.35
N THR A 983 -13.22 26.49 -35.60
CA THR A 983 -14.04 25.51 -36.32
C THR A 983 -13.31 24.19 -36.50
N ASP A 984 -13.95 23.24 -37.20
CA ASP A 984 -13.37 21.94 -37.53
C ASP A 984 -12.03 22.03 -38.26
N TYR A 985 -11.84 23.09 -39.04
CA TYR A 985 -10.62 23.28 -39.83
C TYR A 985 -9.38 23.47 -38.94
N ALA A 986 -9.49 24.24 -37.85
CA ALA A 986 -8.42 24.36 -36.86
C ALA A 986 -8.05 23.00 -36.26
N VAL A 987 -9.05 22.21 -35.86
CA VAL A 987 -8.85 20.89 -35.24
C VAL A 987 -8.16 19.92 -36.22
N GLU A 988 -8.56 19.92 -37.49
CA GLU A 988 -7.93 19.11 -38.53
C GLU A 988 -6.43 19.42 -38.63
N LYS A 989 -6.07 20.71 -38.66
CA LYS A 989 -4.68 21.18 -38.71
C LYS A 989 -3.89 20.88 -37.44
N ILE A 990 -4.50 21.00 -36.26
CA ILE A 990 -3.88 20.65 -34.98
C ILE A 990 -3.51 19.16 -34.98
N VAL A 991 -4.41 18.28 -35.39
CA VAL A 991 -4.18 16.83 -35.38
C VAL A 991 -3.08 16.44 -36.37
N ASP A 992 -3.06 17.05 -37.56
CA ASP A 992 -1.99 16.84 -38.54
C ASP A 992 -0.63 17.26 -37.98
N ALA A 993 -0.59 18.41 -37.30
CA ALA A 993 0.63 18.99 -36.79
C ALA A 993 1.12 18.36 -35.47
N ALA A 994 0.23 17.80 -34.64
CA ALA A 994 0.55 17.26 -33.31
C ALA A 994 -0.03 15.84 -33.09
N PRO A 995 0.48 14.82 -33.81
CA PRO A 995 -0.11 13.48 -33.82
C PRO A 995 0.05 12.69 -32.50
N ARG A 996 0.87 13.18 -31.56
CA ARG A 996 1.16 12.54 -30.27
C ARG A 996 0.49 13.24 -29.08
N LEU A 997 -0.53 14.06 -29.33
CA LEU A 997 -1.36 14.66 -28.27
C LEU A 997 -1.96 13.58 -27.37
N ARG A 998 -1.88 13.81 -26.06
CA ARG A 998 -2.45 12.94 -25.01
C ARG A 998 -3.66 13.56 -24.34
N ILE A 999 -3.65 14.88 -24.14
CA ILE A 999 -4.72 15.65 -23.50
C ILE A 999 -5.13 16.76 -24.45
N LEU A 1000 -6.40 16.78 -24.83
CA LEU A 1000 -6.99 17.82 -25.68
C LEU A 1000 -8.25 18.38 -25.03
N VAL A 1001 -8.21 19.67 -24.69
CA VAL A 1001 -9.31 20.37 -24.02
C VAL A 1001 -9.91 21.40 -24.98
N LEU A 1002 -11.16 21.19 -25.40
CA LEU A 1002 -11.89 22.00 -26.38
C LEU A 1002 -13.23 22.49 -25.82
N ALA A 1003 -13.41 22.47 -24.49
CA ALA A 1003 -14.68 22.86 -23.88
C ALA A 1003 -15.08 24.30 -24.27
N LYS A 1004 -16.35 24.54 -24.56
CA LYS A 1004 -16.94 25.83 -25.01
C LYS A 1004 -16.46 26.30 -26.40
N CYS A 1005 -15.91 25.42 -27.23
CA CYS A 1005 -15.70 25.69 -28.66
C CYS A 1005 -16.98 25.37 -29.45
N VAL A 1006 -17.89 26.34 -29.53
CA VAL A 1006 -19.28 26.12 -29.97
C VAL A 1006 -19.44 25.82 -31.47
N GLU A 1007 -18.43 26.15 -32.27
CA GLU A 1007 -18.44 25.97 -33.73
C GLU A 1007 -17.95 24.59 -34.20
N LEU A 1008 -17.50 23.73 -33.28
CA LEU A 1008 -17.04 22.38 -33.62
C LEU A 1008 -18.20 21.44 -33.92
N THR A 1009 -18.07 20.68 -35.02
CA THR A 1009 -19.01 19.65 -35.48
C THR A 1009 -18.36 18.27 -35.45
N ASP A 1010 -19.09 17.25 -35.93
CA ASP A 1010 -18.60 15.89 -36.03
C ASP A 1010 -17.30 15.77 -36.84
N ARG A 1011 -17.07 16.65 -37.82
CA ARG A 1011 -15.84 16.65 -38.63
C ARG A 1011 -14.58 16.90 -37.78
N ALA A 1012 -14.65 17.74 -36.74
CA ALA A 1012 -13.56 17.89 -35.79
C ALA A 1012 -13.25 16.57 -35.08
N ILE A 1013 -14.27 15.85 -34.63
CA ILE A 1013 -14.11 14.59 -33.88
C ILE A 1013 -13.57 13.47 -34.79
N HIS A 1014 -14.05 13.38 -36.03
CA HIS A 1014 -13.47 12.50 -37.05
C HIS A 1014 -11.98 12.80 -37.28
N SER A 1015 -11.58 14.06 -37.22
CA SER A 1015 -10.16 14.42 -37.31
C SER A 1015 -9.39 13.96 -36.07
N ILE A 1016 -9.93 14.21 -34.87
CA ILE A 1016 -9.32 13.83 -33.58
C ILE A 1016 -9.14 12.31 -33.44
N SER A 1017 -10.03 11.50 -34.00
CA SER A 1017 -9.92 10.04 -33.98
C SER A 1017 -8.60 9.52 -34.59
N ARG A 1018 -7.98 10.30 -35.49
CA ARG A 1018 -6.66 10.00 -36.08
C ARG A 1018 -5.50 10.02 -35.07
N LEU A 1019 -5.68 10.59 -33.87
CA LEU A 1019 -4.71 10.51 -32.78
C LEU A 1019 -4.60 9.09 -32.19
N GLY A 1020 -5.65 8.27 -32.36
CA GLY A 1020 -5.69 6.85 -32.00
C GLY A 1020 -5.28 6.58 -30.54
N LYS A 1021 -4.30 5.68 -30.36
CA LYS A 1021 -3.82 5.23 -29.04
C LYS A 1021 -3.13 6.33 -28.21
N ASN A 1022 -2.80 7.47 -28.78
CA ASN A 1022 -2.10 8.53 -28.05
C ASN A 1022 -3.05 9.32 -27.15
N LEU A 1023 -4.31 9.46 -27.56
CA LEU A 1023 -5.30 10.26 -26.83
C LEU A 1023 -5.77 9.54 -25.56
N HIS A 1024 -5.59 10.20 -24.42
CA HIS A 1024 -5.98 9.70 -23.10
C HIS A 1024 -7.11 10.53 -22.49
N ASP A 1025 -7.08 11.86 -22.64
CA ASP A 1025 -8.08 12.75 -22.06
C ASP A 1025 -8.62 13.69 -23.14
N ILE A 1026 -9.94 13.82 -23.22
CA ILE A 1026 -10.61 14.72 -24.16
C ILE A 1026 -11.78 15.46 -23.49
N HIS A 1027 -11.79 16.80 -23.56
CA HIS A 1027 -12.88 17.60 -23.01
C HIS A 1027 -13.57 18.36 -24.13
N LEU A 1028 -14.87 18.15 -24.28
CA LEU A 1028 -15.74 18.68 -25.32
C LEU A 1028 -16.97 19.38 -24.75
N GLY A 1029 -17.00 19.67 -23.44
CA GLY A 1029 -18.17 20.27 -22.79
C GLY A 1029 -18.62 21.55 -23.51
N ARG A 1030 -19.93 21.68 -23.78
CA ARG A 1030 -20.60 22.77 -24.51
C ARG A 1030 -20.22 22.88 -25.99
N CYS A 1031 -19.76 21.81 -26.61
CA CYS A 1031 -19.69 21.70 -28.07
C CYS A 1031 -21.03 21.17 -28.60
N HIS A 1032 -22.01 22.05 -28.77
CA HIS A 1032 -23.42 21.66 -28.96
C HIS A 1032 -23.74 20.95 -30.28
N LYS A 1033 -22.85 21.01 -31.28
CA LYS A 1033 -23.06 20.43 -32.63
C LYS A 1033 -22.49 19.02 -32.79
N ILE A 1034 -21.97 18.41 -31.72
CA ILE A 1034 -21.43 17.03 -31.74
C ILE A 1034 -22.56 16.02 -31.56
N THR A 1035 -22.65 15.06 -32.47
CA THR A 1035 -23.67 14.00 -32.49
C THR A 1035 -23.11 12.62 -32.09
N ASP A 1036 -23.98 11.61 -32.06
CA ASP A 1036 -23.58 10.23 -31.76
C ASP A 1036 -22.65 9.60 -32.82
N ASP A 1037 -22.72 10.05 -34.08
CA ASP A 1037 -21.89 9.51 -35.15
C ASP A 1037 -20.41 9.85 -34.94
N ALA A 1038 -20.12 11.06 -34.48
CA ALA A 1038 -18.78 11.47 -34.10
C ALA A 1038 -18.18 10.62 -32.98
N LEU A 1039 -18.96 10.35 -31.93
CA LEU A 1039 -18.50 9.56 -30.79
C LEU A 1039 -18.29 8.09 -31.15
N ARG A 1040 -19.05 7.56 -32.11
CA ARG A 1040 -18.83 6.21 -32.68
C ARG A 1040 -17.44 6.09 -33.30
N GLU A 1041 -17.05 7.03 -34.14
CA GLU A 1041 -15.73 6.99 -34.76
C GLU A 1041 -14.60 7.23 -33.74
N LEU A 1042 -14.83 8.12 -32.76
CA LEU A 1042 -13.86 8.37 -31.69
C LEU A 1042 -13.56 7.09 -30.89
N VAL A 1043 -14.60 6.37 -30.42
CA VAL A 1043 -14.45 5.15 -29.61
C VAL A 1043 -13.73 4.05 -30.39
N LYS A 1044 -14.03 3.91 -31.69
CA LYS A 1044 -13.44 2.89 -32.57
C LYS A 1044 -11.92 3.01 -32.66
N HIS A 1045 -11.39 4.23 -32.72
CA HIS A 1045 -9.96 4.48 -32.93
C HIS A 1045 -9.19 4.82 -31.64
N CYS A 1046 -9.83 5.41 -30.63
CA CYS A 1046 -9.18 5.94 -29.42
C CYS A 1046 -9.46 5.10 -28.16
N GLN A 1047 -9.06 3.83 -28.16
CA GLN A 1047 -9.37 2.87 -27.08
C GLN A 1047 -8.64 3.11 -25.74
N ARG A 1048 -7.68 4.06 -25.69
CA ARG A 1048 -6.92 4.39 -24.48
C ARG A 1048 -7.47 5.58 -23.70
N ILE A 1049 -8.61 6.13 -24.12
CA ILE A 1049 -9.28 7.21 -23.40
C ILE A 1049 -9.59 6.78 -21.96
N ARG A 1050 -9.13 7.60 -21.02
CA ARG A 1050 -9.34 7.49 -19.57
C ARG A 1050 -10.33 8.55 -19.08
N TYR A 1051 -10.39 9.69 -19.75
CA TYR A 1051 -11.30 10.78 -19.45
C TYR A 1051 -12.00 11.33 -20.69
N ILE A 1052 -13.32 11.43 -20.62
CA ILE A 1052 -14.12 12.22 -21.53
C ILE A 1052 -15.09 13.14 -20.79
N ASP A 1053 -15.13 14.41 -21.18
CA ASP A 1053 -16.11 15.39 -20.69
C ASP A 1053 -16.96 15.91 -21.85
N LEU A 1054 -18.28 15.69 -21.79
CA LEU A 1054 -19.29 16.09 -22.77
C LEU A 1054 -20.32 17.04 -22.15
N ALA A 1055 -19.99 17.69 -21.02
CA ALA A 1055 -20.90 18.58 -20.30
C ALA A 1055 -21.56 19.63 -21.19
N GLY A 1056 -22.87 19.49 -21.47
CA GLY A 1056 -23.67 20.44 -22.24
C GLY A 1056 -23.73 20.14 -23.73
N CYS A 1057 -23.23 18.98 -24.18
CA CYS A 1057 -23.42 18.52 -25.56
C CYS A 1057 -24.86 18.02 -25.75
N THR A 1058 -25.73 18.85 -26.32
CA THR A 1058 -27.19 18.62 -26.35
C THR A 1058 -27.63 17.57 -27.36
N LEU A 1059 -26.82 17.26 -28.38
CA LEU A 1059 -27.14 16.26 -29.41
C LEU A 1059 -26.61 14.85 -29.07
N VAL A 1060 -25.97 14.68 -27.91
CA VAL A 1060 -25.49 13.38 -27.42
C VAL A 1060 -26.64 12.63 -26.76
N THR A 1061 -26.89 11.40 -27.21
CA THR A 1061 -27.97 10.53 -26.72
C THR A 1061 -27.45 9.28 -26.01
N ASP A 1062 -28.35 8.39 -25.60
CA ASP A 1062 -28.04 7.07 -25.04
C ASP A 1062 -27.14 6.20 -25.94
N ILE A 1063 -27.16 6.42 -27.26
CA ILE A 1063 -26.31 5.71 -28.21
C ILE A 1063 -24.83 6.00 -27.92
N SER A 1064 -24.49 7.28 -27.73
CA SER A 1064 -23.13 7.70 -27.44
C SER A 1064 -22.59 7.13 -26.14
N VAL A 1065 -23.38 7.20 -25.07
CA VAL A 1065 -22.95 6.72 -23.75
C VAL A 1065 -22.71 5.20 -23.79
N ARG A 1066 -23.55 4.45 -24.51
CA ARG A 1066 -23.36 3.01 -24.74
C ARG A 1066 -22.07 2.68 -25.48
N LEU A 1067 -21.71 3.49 -26.48
CA LEU A 1067 -20.43 3.34 -27.18
C LEU A 1067 -19.26 3.64 -26.24
N LEU A 1068 -19.33 4.73 -25.47
CA LEU A 1068 -18.28 5.13 -24.53
C LEU A 1068 -18.08 4.12 -23.39
N ALA A 1069 -19.14 3.47 -22.93
CA ALA A 1069 -19.07 2.44 -21.90
C ALA A 1069 -18.14 1.26 -22.27
N ASN A 1070 -17.94 1.01 -23.57
CA ASN A 1070 -17.06 -0.05 -24.08
C ASN A 1070 -15.56 0.30 -24.05
N LEU A 1071 -15.17 1.51 -23.64
CA LEU A 1071 -13.77 1.90 -23.55
C LEU A 1071 -13.07 1.21 -22.36
N PRO A 1072 -12.03 0.39 -22.58
CA PRO A 1072 -11.45 -0.50 -21.55
C PRO A 1072 -10.64 0.21 -20.46
N LYS A 1073 -10.34 1.50 -20.65
CA LYS A 1073 -9.54 2.31 -19.73
C LYS A 1073 -10.30 3.52 -19.19
N LEU A 1074 -11.60 3.64 -19.49
CA LEU A 1074 -12.40 4.78 -19.08
C LEU A 1074 -12.58 4.78 -17.56
N ARG A 1075 -12.12 5.85 -16.91
CA ARG A 1075 -12.20 6.03 -15.46
C ARG A 1075 -13.10 7.19 -15.06
N ARG A 1076 -13.18 8.22 -15.90
CA ARG A 1076 -13.92 9.45 -15.61
C ARG A 1076 -14.77 9.85 -16.81
N ILE A 1077 -16.03 10.18 -16.55
CA ILE A 1077 -16.98 10.65 -17.56
C ILE A 1077 -17.80 11.83 -17.03
N GLY A 1078 -17.84 12.93 -17.81
CA GLY A 1078 -18.66 14.11 -17.53
C GLY A 1078 -19.79 14.26 -18.54
N LEU A 1079 -21.03 14.33 -18.09
CA LEU A 1079 -22.25 14.41 -18.92
C LEU A 1079 -23.21 15.52 -18.43
N VAL A 1080 -22.70 16.51 -17.69
CA VAL A 1080 -23.51 17.58 -17.08
C VAL A 1080 -24.39 18.28 -18.13
N LYS A 1081 -25.69 18.47 -17.88
CA LYS A 1081 -26.64 19.13 -18.80
C LYS A 1081 -26.77 18.46 -20.18
N CYS A 1082 -26.50 17.16 -20.30
CA CYS A 1082 -26.89 16.38 -21.47
C CYS A 1082 -28.38 15.99 -21.34
N GLN A 1083 -29.27 16.67 -22.07
CA GLN A 1083 -30.73 16.50 -21.86
C GLN A 1083 -31.29 15.22 -22.50
N ASN A 1084 -30.60 14.66 -23.50
CA ASN A 1084 -31.08 13.51 -24.28
C ASN A 1084 -30.52 12.17 -23.79
N ILE A 1085 -29.97 12.11 -22.57
CA ILE A 1085 -29.57 10.85 -21.92
C ILE A 1085 -30.63 10.44 -20.89
N THR A 1086 -30.90 9.14 -20.82
CA THR A 1086 -31.88 8.52 -19.93
C THR A 1086 -31.23 7.42 -19.09
N ASP A 1087 -32.00 6.69 -18.30
CA ASP A 1087 -31.52 5.51 -17.59
C ASP A 1087 -30.91 4.45 -18.52
N GLN A 1088 -31.22 4.44 -19.82
CA GLN A 1088 -30.53 3.55 -20.78
C GLN A 1088 -29.04 3.84 -20.87
N SER A 1089 -28.62 5.11 -20.85
CA SER A 1089 -27.21 5.51 -20.75
C SER A 1089 -26.57 4.94 -19.49
N ILE A 1090 -27.28 5.04 -18.38
CA ILE A 1090 -26.79 4.63 -17.07
C ILE A 1090 -26.66 3.11 -17.00
N GLN A 1091 -27.63 2.37 -17.53
CA GLN A 1091 -27.59 0.92 -17.65
C GLN A 1091 -26.45 0.45 -18.56
N ALA A 1092 -26.13 1.20 -19.62
CA ALA A 1092 -24.99 0.87 -20.48
C ALA A 1092 -23.65 1.09 -19.76
N LEU A 1093 -23.52 2.13 -18.94
CA LEU A 1093 -22.33 2.33 -18.09
C LEU A 1093 -22.22 1.27 -16.98
N ALA A 1094 -23.36 0.79 -16.49
CA ALA A 1094 -23.46 -0.29 -15.53
C ALA A 1094 -23.04 -1.65 -16.16
N ASN A 1095 -23.52 -1.94 -17.38
CA ASN A 1095 -23.25 -3.19 -18.09
C ASN A 1095 -22.75 -2.95 -19.53
N PRO A 1096 -21.44 -2.65 -19.71
CA PRO A 1096 -20.90 -2.24 -21.00
C PRO A 1096 -20.95 -3.30 -22.10
N THR A 1097 -20.99 -4.60 -21.77
CA THR A 1097 -20.95 -5.68 -22.78
C THR A 1097 -22.31 -6.02 -23.40
N GLY A 1098 -23.42 -5.49 -22.87
CA GLY A 1098 -24.77 -5.71 -23.42
C GLY A 1098 -25.20 -7.18 -23.55
N HIS A 1099 -24.50 -8.13 -22.90
CA HIS A 1099 -24.77 -9.55 -23.06
C HIS A 1099 -25.95 -9.96 -22.16
N PRO A 1100 -27.04 -10.53 -22.72
CA PRO A 1100 -28.24 -10.89 -21.96
C PRO A 1100 -28.07 -12.14 -21.07
N ASP A 1101 -26.87 -12.74 -21.02
CA ASP A 1101 -26.57 -13.94 -20.22
C ASP A 1101 -25.70 -13.55 -19.00
N PRO A 1102 -26.21 -13.71 -17.76
CA PRO A 1102 -25.51 -13.35 -16.50
C PRO A 1102 -24.14 -14.02 -16.31
N ARG A 1103 -23.86 -15.12 -17.03
CA ARG A 1103 -22.62 -15.90 -16.89
C ARG A 1103 -21.40 -15.26 -17.57
N PHE A 1104 -21.62 -14.30 -18.47
CA PHE A 1104 -20.56 -13.59 -19.20
C PHE A 1104 -20.24 -12.19 -18.68
N ALA A 1105 -20.91 -11.74 -17.61
CA ALA A 1105 -20.72 -10.43 -16.95
C ALA A 1105 -19.39 -10.33 -16.13
N ARG A 1106 -18.26 -10.76 -16.71
CA ARG A 1106 -16.94 -10.79 -16.02
C ARG A 1106 -16.08 -9.54 -16.20
N VAL A 1107 -16.55 -8.51 -16.90
CA VAL A 1107 -15.83 -7.23 -17.03
C VAL A 1107 -16.47 -6.22 -16.10
N THR A 1108 -15.88 -6.02 -14.91
CA THR A 1108 -16.28 -4.97 -14.00
C THR A 1108 -15.90 -3.60 -14.57
N SER A 1109 -16.83 -2.64 -14.53
CA SER A 1109 -16.59 -1.28 -15.01
C SER A 1109 -15.39 -0.64 -14.30
N SER A 1110 -14.50 0.03 -15.06
CA SER A 1110 -13.33 0.73 -14.51
C SER A 1110 -13.64 2.17 -14.07
N LEU A 1111 -14.91 2.57 -14.08
CA LEU A 1111 -15.34 3.92 -13.72
C LEU A 1111 -15.07 4.22 -12.24
N GLU A 1112 -14.42 5.35 -12.02
CA GLU A 1112 -14.07 5.91 -10.72
C GLU A 1112 -14.83 7.21 -10.44
N ARG A 1113 -15.15 8.01 -11.47
CA ARG A 1113 -15.86 9.29 -11.33
C ARG A 1113 -16.91 9.50 -12.43
N VAL A 1114 -18.14 9.81 -12.05
CA VAL A 1114 -19.26 10.08 -12.97
C VAL A 1114 -19.94 11.39 -12.60
N HIS A 1115 -20.15 12.27 -13.58
CA HIS A 1115 -20.78 13.58 -13.37
C HIS A 1115 -22.02 13.74 -14.25
N LEU A 1116 -23.21 13.77 -13.65
CA LEU A 1116 -24.52 13.74 -14.34
C LEU A 1116 -25.41 14.95 -14.00
N SER A 1117 -24.88 15.97 -13.31
CA SER A 1117 -25.66 17.13 -12.89
C SER A 1117 -26.54 17.72 -13.99
N TYR A 1118 -27.78 18.07 -13.63
CA TYR A 1118 -28.80 18.64 -14.52
C TYR A 1118 -29.20 17.75 -15.72
N CYS A 1119 -28.98 16.43 -15.63
CA CYS A 1119 -29.57 15.46 -16.57
C CYS A 1119 -30.92 15.01 -15.99
N THR A 1120 -31.99 15.71 -16.36
CA THR A 1120 -33.29 15.60 -15.67
C THR A 1120 -34.06 14.31 -15.95
N ASN A 1121 -33.63 13.53 -16.95
CA ASN A 1121 -34.27 12.27 -17.37
C ASN A 1121 -33.61 11.04 -16.72
N ILE A 1122 -32.81 11.23 -15.67
CA ILE A 1122 -32.15 10.15 -14.91
C ILE A 1122 -32.92 9.91 -13.62
N THR A 1123 -33.26 8.66 -13.37
CA THR A 1123 -34.04 8.27 -12.18
C THR A 1123 -33.18 7.59 -11.12
N ILE A 1124 -33.75 7.42 -9.93
CA ILE A 1124 -33.16 6.61 -8.85
C ILE A 1124 -32.83 5.20 -9.32
N LYS A 1125 -33.70 4.57 -10.13
CA LYS A 1125 -33.46 3.20 -10.64
C LYS A 1125 -32.21 3.11 -11.49
N GLY A 1126 -32.01 4.09 -12.39
CA GLY A 1126 -30.79 4.16 -13.19
C GLY A 1126 -29.54 4.29 -12.31
N ILE A 1127 -29.53 5.26 -11.40
CA ILE A 1127 -28.38 5.49 -10.51
C ILE A 1127 -28.09 4.29 -9.60
N HIS A 1128 -29.14 3.63 -9.10
CA HIS A 1128 -29.02 2.43 -8.30
C HIS A 1128 -28.31 1.29 -9.06
N SER A 1129 -28.73 1.04 -10.31
CA SER A 1129 -28.06 0.09 -11.21
C SER A 1129 -26.59 0.44 -11.46
N LEU A 1130 -26.29 1.71 -11.69
CA LEU A 1130 -24.91 2.21 -11.87
C LEU A 1130 -24.05 1.95 -10.65
N LEU A 1131 -24.55 2.30 -9.47
CA LEU A 1131 -23.83 2.17 -8.21
C LEU A 1131 -23.46 0.70 -7.98
N ASN A 1132 -24.41 -0.21 -8.15
CA ASN A 1132 -24.20 -1.64 -7.93
C ASN A 1132 -23.24 -2.27 -8.94
N SER A 1133 -23.24 -1.77 -10.18
CA SER A 1133 -22.39 -2.34 -11.24
C SER A 1133 -20.99 -1.70 -11.32
N CYS A 1134 -20.78 -0.54 -10.69
CA CYS A 1134 -19.51 0.19 -10.66
C CYS A 1134 -18.91 0.27 -9.23
N PRO A 1135 -18.24 -0.79 -8.72
CA PRO A 1135 -17.75 -0.83 -7.34
C PRO A 1135 -16.56 0.10 -7.07
N LYS A 1136 -15.87 0.60 -8.11
CA LYS A 1136 -14.76 1.56 -8.00
C LYS A 1136 -15.22 3.02 -8.03
N LEU A 1137 -16.52 3.28 -8.18
CA LEU A 1137 -17.05 4.63 -8.25
C LEU A 1137 -16.89 5.33 -6.89
N THR A 1138 -16.02 6.35 -6.86
CA THR A 1138 -15.70 7.15 -5.66
C THR A 1138 -16.23 8.58 -5.77
N HIS A 1139 -16.81 8.95 -6.91
CA HIS A 1139 -17.41 10.26 -7.10
C HIS A 1139 -18.62 10.18 -8.03
N LEU A 1140 -19.76 10.69 -7.55
CA LEU A 1140 -20.99 10.79 -8.32
C LEU A 1140 -21.62 12.17 -8.08
N SER A 1141 -21.90 12.91 -9.15
CA SER A 1141 -22.54 14.23 -9.04
C SER A 1141 -23.90 14.25 -9.74
N LEU A 1142 -24.95 14.54 -8.99
CA LEU A 1142 -26.37 14.53 -9.38
C LEU A 1142 -27.04 15.90 -9.15
N THR A 1143 -26.26 16.96 -8.87
CA THR A 1143 -26.74 18.34 -8.66
C THR A 1143 -27.78 18.75 -9.70
N GLY A 1144 -28.92 19.29 -9.24
CA GLY A 1144 -29.98 19.78 -10.12
C GLY A 1144 -30.86 18.73 -10.78
N ILE A 1145 -30.83 17.47 -10.31
CA ILE A 1145 -31.81 16.43 -10.67
C ILE A 1145 -32.85 16.33 -9.55
N ALA A 1146 -34.10 16.75 -9.82
CA ALA A 1146 -35.16 16.92 -8.81
C ALA A 1146 -35.39 15.68 -7.94
N GLU A 1147 -35.31 14.49 -8.55
CA GLU A 1147 -35.53 13.21 -7.87
C GLU A 1147 -34.51 12.93 -6.75
N PHE A 1148 -33.35 13.59 -6.74
CA PHE A 1148 -32.30 13.39 -5.74
C PHE A 1148 -32.19 14.56 -4.75
N PHE A 1149 -32.19 15.81 -5.21
CA PHE A 1149 -31.95 16.94 -4.29
C PHE A 1149 -33.17 17.34 -3.45
N GLN A 1150 -34.38 16.87 -3.80
CA GLN A 1150 -35.59 17.09 -3.00
C GLN A 1150 -35.80 15.99 -1.93
N ARG A 1151 -34.86 15.06 -1.82
CA ARG A 1151 -34.94 13.88 -0.97
C ARG A 1151 -33.92 13.99 0.16
N ASP A 1152 -34.39 14.35 1.35
CA ASP A 1152 -33.54 14.46 2.53
C ASP A 1152 -32.79 13.14 2.82
N ASP A 1153 -33.46 12.02 2.59
CA ASP A 1153 -32.95 10.65 2.73
C ASP A 1153 -31.84 10.29 1.72
N VAL A 1154 -31.66 11.11 0.69
CA VAL A 1154 -30.60 10.96 -0.31
C VAL A 1154 -29.53 12.03 -0.13
N THR A 1155 -29.94 13.28 0.15
CA THR A 1155 -29.01 14.42 0.29
C THR A 1155 -28.17 14.34 1.55
N GLU A 1156 -28.57 13.58 2.58
CA GLU A 1156 -27.75 13.38 3.79
C GLU A 1156 -26.37 12.77 3.51
N PHE A 1157 -26.20 12.02 2.41
CA PHE A 1157 -24.91 11.45 2.02
C PHE A 1157 -24.09 12.36 1.09
N CYS A 1158 -24.62 13.53 0.75
CA CYS A 1158 -23.89 14.52 -0.02
C CYS A 1158 -22.78 15.16 0.82
N ARG A 1159 -21.67 15.51 0.17
CA ARG A 1159 -20.67 16.38 0.81
C ARG A 1159 -21.25 17.79 1.02
N GLU A 1160 -20.63 18.57 1.89
CA GLU A 1160 -21.02 19.97 2.05
C GLU A 1160 -20.83 20.77 0.74
N ALA A 1161 -21.80 21.62 0.44
CA ALA A 1161 -21.73 22.54 -0.68
C ALA A 1161 -20.60 23.56 -0.47
N PRO A 1162 -19.84 23.94 -1.52
CA PRO A 1162 -18.79 24.93 -1.42
C PRO A 1162 -19.27 26.25 -0.79
N MET A 1163 -18.43 26.87 0.04
CA MET A 1163 -18.80 28.09 0.77
C MET A 1163 -19.17 29.27 -0.15
N GLU A 1164 -18.60 29.28 -1.35
CA GLU A 1164 -18.81 30.26 -2.42
C GLU A 1164 -20.13 30.12 -3.20
N PHE A 1165 -20.95 29.09 -2.95
CA PHE A 1165 -22.23 28.91 -3.62
C PHE A 1165 -23.32 29.79 -2.98
N ASN A 1166 -24.17 30.38 -3.81
CA ASN A 1166 -25.36 31.11 -3.33
C ASN A 1166 -26.43 30.14 -2.80
N GLU A 1167 -27.47 30.66 -2.14
CA GLU A 1167 -28.51 29.81 -1.51
C GLU A 1167 -29.19 28.88 -2.53
N GLU A 1168 -29.52 29.38 -3.72
CA GLU A 1168 -30.12 28.57 -4.79
C GLU A 1168 -29.19 27.42 -5.25
N GLN A 1169 -27.88 27.69 -5.42
CA GLN A 1169 -26.89 26.71 -5.82
C GLN A 1169 -26.64 25.66 -4.75
N ARG A 1170 -26.72 26.04 -3.47
CA ARG A 1170 -26.64 25.12 -2.34
C ARG A 1170 -27.89 24.24 -2.24
N HIS A 1171 -29.07 24.80 -2.49
CA HIS A 1171 -30.33 24.07 -2.45
C HIS A 1171 -30.38 22.93 -3.49
N VAL A 1172 -29.81 23.12 -4.67
CA VAL A 1172 -29.80 22.07 -5.72
C VAL A 1172 -28.55 21.17 -5.67
N PHE A 1173 -27.65 21.39 -4.71
CA PHE A 1173 -26.37 20.70 -4.60
C PHE A 1173 -26.56 19.24 -4.20
N CYS A 1174 -26.10 18.31 -5.04
CA CYS A 1174 -26.21 16.88 -4.77
C CYS A 1174 -24.96 16.17 -5.31
N VAL A 1175 -23.94 16.03 -4.45
CA VAL A 1175 -22.64 15.47 -4.84
C VAL A 1175 -22.14 14.50 -3.80
N PHE A 1176 -21.87 13.28 -4.22
CA PHE A 1176 -21.37 12.18 -3.41
C PHE A 1176 -19.89 11.98 -3.72
N SER A 1177 -19.05 11.87 -2.69
CA SER A 1177 -17.61 11.69 -2.84
C SER A 1177 -17.06 10.76 -1.76
N GLY A 1178 -16.08 9.94 -2.15
CA GLY A 1178 -15.58 8.86 -1.32
C GLY A 1178 -16.73 7.96 -0.90
N ASP A 1179 -16.90 7.84 0.40
CA ASP A 1179 -17.92 7.00 1.01
C ASP A 1179 -19.36 7.51 0.91
N GLY A 1180 -19.58 8.80 0.63
CA GLY A 1180 -20.94 9.29 0.33
C GLY A 1180 -21.57 8.53 -0.85
N VAL A 1181 -20.75 8.01 -1.78
CA VAL A 1181 -21.21 7.14 -2.88
C VAL A 1181 -21.60 5.75 -2.39
N ASN A 1182 -20.88 5.20 -1.40
CA ASN A 1182 -21.18 3.89 -0.81
C ASN A 1182 -22.46 3.95 0.03
N LYS A 1183 -22.62 4.99 0.85
CA LYS A 1183 -23.84 5.20 1.64
C LYS A 1183 -25.08 5.37 0.77
N LEU A 1184 -24.98 6.15 -0.32
CA LEU A 1184 -26.06 6.24 -1.30
C LEU A 1184 -26.40 4.87 -1.92
N ARG A 1185 -25.38 4.06 -2.27
CA ARG A 1185 -25.57 2.70 -2.80
C ARG A 1185 -26.32 1.82 -1.81
N GLU A 1186 -25.91 1.82 -0.54
CA GLU A 1186 -26.54 1.02 0.51
C GLU A 1186 -27.98 1.46 0.78
N HIS A 1187 -28.25 2.77 0.81
CA HIS A 1187 -29.58 3.33 1.02
C HIS A 1187 -30.56 2.91 -0.08
N LEU A 1188 -30.17 3.07 -1.34
CA LEU A 1188 -31.01 2.68 -2.48
C LEU A 1188 -31.25 1.16 -2.53
N ASN A 1189 -30.25 0.34 -2.17
CA ASN A 1189 -30.41 -1.12 -2.03
C ASN A 1189 -31.46 -1.49 -0.96
N LYS A 1190 -31.49 -0.77 0.17
CA LYS A 1190 -32.47 -0.99 1.25
C LYS A 1190 -33.89 -0.56 0.87
N LEU A 1191 -34.02 0.55 0.15
CA LEU A 1191 -35.33 1.03 -0.32
C LEU A 1191 -35.98 0.02 -1.29
N GLU A 1192 -35.20 -0.60 -2.17
CA GLU A 1192 -35.70 -1.64 -3.07
C GLU A 1192 -36.12 -2.90 -2.31
N SER A 1193 -35.32 -3.38 -1.36
CA SER A 1193 -35.67 -4.58 -0.58
C SER A 1193 -36.95 -4.41 0.24
N ASN A 1194 -37.18 -3.22 0.82
CA ASN A 1194 -38.39 -2.93 1.59
C ASN A 1194 -39.65 -2.85 0.71
N TYR A 1195 -39.51 -2.30 -0.51
CA TYR A 1195 -40.62 -2.26 -1.46
C TYR A 1195 -40.99 -3.67 -1.96
N THR A 1196 -40.00 -4.52 -2.20
CA THR A 1196 -40.22 -5.91 -2.63
C THR A 1196 -40.90 -6.74 -1.52
N ALA A 1197 -40.55 -6.50 -0.25
CA ALA A 1197 -41.15 -7.18 0.90
C ALA A 1197 -42.62 -6.78 1.16
N LEU A 1198 -43.02 -5.54 0.84
CA LEU A 1198 -44.41 -5.07 0.98
C LEU A 1198 -45.34 -5.60 -0.13
N VAL A 1199 -44.79 -5.95 -1.29
CA VAL A 1199 -45.54 -6.53 -2.42
C VAL A 1199 -45.78 -8.03 -2.24
N ASP A 1200 -44.89 -8.74 -1.53
CA ASP A 1200 -44.99 -10.17 -1.27
C ASP A 1200 -45.93 -10.56 -0.09
N ASP A 1201 -46.37 -9.60 0.75
CA ASP A 1201 -47.22 -9.84 1.94
C ASP A 1201 -48.74 -9.63 1.69
N GLY A 1202 -49.16 -9.36 0.45
CA GLY A 1202 -50.56 -9.17 0.07
C GLY A 1202 -51.09 -10.29 -0.83
N SER A 1203 -51.88 -11.22 -0.30
CA SER A 1203 -52.49 -12.30 -1.09
C SER A 1203 -53.82 -11.91 -1.76
N MET A 1204 -53.82 -12.06 -3.10
CA MET A 1204 -54.83 -12.67 -3.98
C MET A 1204 -56.00 -11.88 -4.61
N ASP A 1205 -56.05 -12.09 -5.93
CA ASP A 1205 -57.18 -12.21 -6.88
C ASP A 1205 -57.94 -10.95 -7.33
N ASP A 1206 -57.64 -10.50 -8.55
CA ASP A 1206 -58.63 -10.37 -9.64
C ASP A 1206 -57.91 -10.32 -11.00
N GLU A 1207 -58.35 -11.20 -11.92
CA GLU A 1207 -58.00 -11.14 -13.35
C GLU A 1207 -58.65 -9.91 -13.98
N ASP A 1208 -57.85 -8.96 -14.47
CA ASP A 1208 -58.15 -8.21 -15.70
C ASP A 1208 -56.90 -7.48 -16.21
N ASP A 1209 -56.66 -7.62 -17.52
CA ASP A 1209 -55.56 -7.01 -18.28
C ASP A 1209 -55.52 -5.48 -18.11
N ILE A 1210 -54.49 -4.93 -17.44
CA ILE A 1210 -54.14 -3.51 -17.54
C ILE A 1210 -52.62 -3.35 -17.61
N GLU A 1211 -52.16 -2.69 -18.67
CA GLU A 1211 -50.78 -2.19 -18.84
C GLU A 1211 -50.35 -1.34 -17.63
N VAL A 1212 -49.43 -1.85 -16.80
CA VAL A 1212 -48.84 -1.07 -15.69
C VAL A 1212 -47.53 -0.43 -16.14
N GLY A 1213 -47.64 0.57 -17.01
CA GLY A 1213 -46.68 1.65 -17.13
C GLY A 1213 -47.31 2.91 -16.55
N GLN A 1214 -46.60 3.60 -15.65
CA GLN A 1214 -47.03 4.82 -14.91
C GLN A 1214 -47.84 4.57 -13.64
N ASN A 1215 -47.18 4.38 -12.48
CA ASN A 1215 -47.72 4.83 -11.17
C ASN A 1215 -46.73 4.70 -9.99
N ILE A 1216 -45.45 5.05 -10.17
CA ILE A 1216 -44.49 5.11 -9.05
C ILE A 1216 -44.51 6.48 -8.33
N SER A 1217 -45.21 7.49 -8.87
CA SER A 1217 -45.22 8.85 -8.30
C SER A 1217 -46.37 9.15 -7.32
N GLY A 1218 -47.39 8.29 -7.21
CA GLY A 1218 -48.65 8.64 -6.54
C GLY A 1218 -48.81 8.26 -5.07
N LEU A 1219 -47.99 7.34 -4.55
CA LEU A 1219 -48.23 6.71 -3.22
C LEU A 1219 -47.32 7.22 -2.08
N LEU A 1220 -46.48 8.21 -2.33
CA LEU A 1220 -45.56 8.79 -1.32
C LEU A 1220 -46.01 10.14 -0.75
N GLN A 1221 -47.28 10.52 -0.90
CA GLN A 1221 -47.80 11.83 -0.47
C GLN A 1221 -48.63 11.83 0.83
N ASN A 1222 -48.83 10.70 1.50
CA ASN A 1222 -49.70 10.63 2.68
C ASN A 1222 -48.96 10.23 3.96
N SER A 1223 -48.32 11.20 4.62
CA SER A 1223 -48.10 11.18 6.07
C SER A 1223 -47.73 12.55 6.65
N VAL A 1224 -48.52 13.60 6.39
CA VAL A 1224 -48.49 14.83 7.22
C VAL A 1224 -49.90 15.39 7.32
N LEU A 1225 -50.71 14.86 8.24
CA LEU A 1225 -51.85 15.57 8.82
C LEU A 1225 -52.03 15.09 10.26
N ASN A 1226 -51.73 15.97 11.21
CA ASN A 1226 -52.65 16.25 12.31
C ASN A 1226 -52.35 17.63 12.91
N ASP A 1227 -53.38 18.46 12.85
CA ASP A 1227 -53.50 19.79 13.42
C ASP A 1227 -53.37 19.78 14.95
N ASN A 1228 -52.61 20.74 15.49
CA ASN A 1228 -53.06 21.69 16.51
C ASN A 1228 -51.89 22.61 16.87
N ASP A 1229 -51.90 23.83 16.32
CA ASP A 1229 -51.80 25.08 17.08
C ASP A 1229 -51.90 26.26 16.11
N LEU A 1230 -53.13 26.79 16.02
CA LEU A 1230 -53.40 28.14 15.50
C LEU A 1230 -53.13 29.14 16.62
N ILE A 1231 -52.40 30.23 16.31
CA ILE A 1231 -52.79 31.64 16.61
C ILE A 1231 -51.87 32.59 15.80
N ASP A 1232 -52.54 33.34 14.91
CA ASP A 1232 -52.29 34.60 14.20
C ASP A 1232 -51.02 35.44 14.49
N PHE A 1233 -50.45 36.05 13.43
CA PHE A 1233 -50.87 37.41 12.98
C PHE A 1233 -50.27 37.81 11.61
N ASP A 1234 -51.15 38.40 10.79
CA ASP A 1234 -50.99 38.99 9.45
C ASP A 1234 -49.90 40.08 9.32
N GLU A 1235 -49.16 40.10 8.19
CA GLU A 1235 -49.36 41.00 7.02
C GLU A 1235 -48.39 40.65 5.87
#